data_AF-A0A2H0DPI5-F1
#
_entry.id   AF-A0A2H0DPI5-F1
#
_cell.length_a   1.000
_cell.length_b   1.000
_cell.length_c   1.000
_cell.angle_alpha   90.00
_cell.angle_beta   90.00
_cell.angle_gamma   90.00
#
_symmetry.space_group_name_H-M   'P 1'
#
loop_
_entity.id
_entity.type
_entity.pdbx_description
1 polymer ?
#
loop_
_entity_poly.entity_id
_entity_poly.type
_entity_poly.pdbx_seq_one_letter_code
_entity_poly.pdbx_strand_id
1 'polypeptide(L)'
;MAARAQSKLRGAQRHAHDRTSGAPDRADRSALFPDLDRVPHPRAGRGDHGAVRLAGRGDAPELDGSGGPSLSQTRRGDRLRVVYERVQSGRLGLEYPGGDALRELRRPDRGTRGDGLVDFLRIRLYPAVLAAFTLYSQRREDRVSPRSLDLTKRRAGVIAPLSALRGPDDCGVGDSAALEPFFEWMQRSGMSVLQLLPMGDLAPLDACPYTAISAFALDAAYLAPGSLPEVASSTRWKAQWRATVSRGDAARQRASARARFPQARAIKFGFLRRLFDAGAFDPTQRAFGAFRREHRFWLEDYSLFRALQEEKGWGSWSNWPAALRNRKPSALETARGRLGREMLFHQWTQFRLFEQWDAVRAQAKRAGVLLFGDIPFGLGKMSADVWARQNEFDFSASMGAPPDQYSPTGQAWGLPAYRWEAMERGGHAWWRARIRHARDAFDLFRIDHAIGFFRTWLVRSGRRKNGFDQENPALQKQRGERFFAMVNREGAPARAIAEDLGLLPEYLPAVLAALSIPGYKVARWEREPDGSFQHPSRYPKLSVAVSGNHDVAPLASWWSSIPGSERNDYWKMVSGNGRAAPRFSADTRRAIIENLYESRASLALIQLQDALGGRERVNTPGTVNNRNWRYRAPAERTVFDRNAPGLAALARKSGRY
;
A
#
# COMPACT_ATOMS: atom_id res chain seq x y z
N MET A 1 -34.05 19.81 12.20
CA MET A 1 -35.18 20.34 11.41
C MET A 1 -34.92 20.17 9.91
N ALA A 2 -34.96 18.93 9.42
CA ALA A 2 -34.53 18.55 8.06
C ALA A 2 -35.65 17.80 7.31
N ALA A 3 -36.87 18.36 7.31
CA ALA A 3 -38.05 17.72 6.71
C ALA A 3 -38.93 18.67 5.85
N ARG A 4 -38.46 19.87 5.49
CA ARG A 4 -39.30 20.86 4.78
C ARG A 4 -38.76 21.45 3.48
N ALA A 5 -37.77 20.81 2.85
CA ALA A 5 -37.29 21.20 1.51
C ALA A 5 -37.44 20.10 0.44
N GLN A 6 -38.39 19.17 0.64
CA GLN A 6 -38.57 17.98 -0.23
C GLN A 6 -39.79 18.05 -1.18
N SER A 7 -40.52 19.16 -1.30
CA SER A 7 -41.77 19.18 -2.10
C SER A 7 -41.72 19.89 -3.47
N LYS A 8 -40.56 20.32 -3.98
CA LYS A 8 -40.48 21.05 -5.27
C LYS A 8 -39.64 20.41 -6.39
N LEU A 9 -39.31 19.12 -6.29
CA LEU A 9 -38.55 18.39 -7.32
C LEU A 9 -39.32 17.24 -8.01
N ARG A 10 -40.61 17.05 -7.72
CA ARG A 10 -41.42 15.95 -8.29
C ARG A 10 -42.23 16.32 -9.55
N GLY A 11 -42.08 17.53 -10.11
CA GLY A 11 -42.95 18.04 -11.18
C GLY A 11 -42.37 18.10 -12.60
N ALA A 12 -41.07 17.85 -12.82
CA ALA A 12 -40.43 18.13 -14.10
C ALA A 12 -39.56 16.97 -14.60
N GLN A 13 -40.17 15.81 -14.83
CA GLN A 13 -39.57 14.71 -15.60
C GLN A 13 -40.64 13.71 -16.07
N ARG A 14 -41.69 14.23 -16.71
CA ARG A 14 -42.59 13.45 -17.56
C ARG A 14 -42.91 14.30 -18.79
N HIS A 15 -42.13 14.12 -19.84
CA HIS A 15 -42.46 14.31 -21.25
C HIS A 15 -41.16 14.42 -22.05
N ALA A 16 -40.73 13.32 -22.67
CA ALA A 16 -40.03 13.29 -23.95
C ALA A 16 -39.57 11.85 -24.24
N HIS A 17 -40.49 11.01 -24.68
CA HIS A 17 -40.18 9.93 -25.61
C HIS A 17 -41.20 10.07 -26.73
N ASP A 18 -40.76 10.41 -27.94
CA ASP A 18 -41.01 9.59 -29.13
C ASP A 18 -40.31 10.15 -30.39
N ARG A 19 -39.97 9.24 -31.32
CA ARG A 19 -39.59 9.44 -32.76
C ARG A 19 -38.15 9.92 -33.05
N THR A 20 -37.38 9.39 -34.01
CA THR A 20 -37.61 8.43 -35.12
C THR A 20 -36.27 7.89 -35.66
N SER A 21 -36.36 6.70 -36.24
CA SER A 21 -35.47 5.88 -37.08
C SER A 21 -34.44 6.53 -38.02
N GLY A 22 -33.32 5.80 -38.23
CA GLY A 22 -32.49 5.87 -39.43
C GLY A 22 -31.23 4.98 -39.34
N ALA A 23 -31.29 3.76 -39.88
CA ALA A 23 -30.11 2.95 -40.22
C ALA A 23 -29.65 3.29 -41.66
N PRO A 24 -28.38 3.04 -42.05
CA PRO A 24 -28.06 1.69 -42.54
C PRO A 24 -26.64 1.15 -42.24
N ASP A 25 -26.59 -0.17 -42.40
CA ASP A 25 -25.54 -1.06 -42.90
C ASP A 25 -24.37 -1.61 -42.06
N ARG A 26 -24.27 -2.94 -42.18
CA ARG A 26 -23.37 -3.88 -41.52
C ARG A 26 -22.07 -4.04 -42.31
N ALA A 27 -20.96 -4.15 -41.60
CA ALA A 27 -19.84 -5.02 -41.99
C ALA A 27 -19.09 -5.52 -40.74
N ASP A 28 -19.45 -6.76 -40.38
CA ASP A 28 -18.65 -7.84 -39.81
C ASP A 28 -17.38 -7.53 -39.00
N ARG A 29 -17.45 -7.74 -37.67
CA ARG A 29 -16.35 -8.28 -36.84
C ARG A 29 -16.93 -9.03 -35.64
N SER A 30 -17.14 -10.33 -35.82
CA SER A 30 -17.31 -11.29 -34.74
C SER A 30 -15.96 -11.67 -34.13
N ALA A 31 -15.85 -11.63 -32.80
CA ALA A 31 -15.21 -12.62 -31.92
C ALA A 31 -14.89 -12.02 -30.54
N LEU A 32 -15.23 -12.79 -29.49
CA LEU A 32 -14.77 -12.69 -28.09
C LEU A 32 -15.61 -11.89 -27.09
N PHE A 33 -16.86 -12.31 -26.83
CA PHE A 33 -17.47 -12.36 -25.49
C PHE A 33 -18.62 -13.39 -25.52
N PRO A 34 -18.68 -14.43 -24.67
CA PRO A 34 -19.93 -15.15 -24.49
C PRO A 34 -20.84 -14.38 -23.53
N ASP A 35 -22.00 -13.98 -24.06
CA ASP A 35 -23.17 -13.53 -23.31
C ASP A 35 -23.57 -14.57 -22.26
N LEU A 36 -23.60 -14.15 -21.00
CA LEU A 36 -24.25 -14.88 -19.92
C LEU A 36 -25.66 -14.34 -19.75
N ASP A 37 -26.57 -14.80 -20.60
CA ASP A 37 -28.00 -14.83 -20.26
C ASP A 37 -28.69 -15.95 -21.04
N ARG A 38 -29.44 -16.79 -20.28
CA ARG A 38 -30.27 -17.94 -20.68
C ARG A 38 -29.61 -19.33 -20.64
N VAL A 39 -29.81 -20.03 -19.52
CA VAL A 39 -30.03 -21.50 -19.51
C VAL A 39 -31.13 -21.82 -18.46
N PRO A 40 -32.09 -22.74 -18.73
CA PRO A 40 -33.38 -22.80 -18.03
C PRO A 40 -33.39 -23.71 -16.78
N HIS A 41 -34.37 -23.45 -15.91
CA HIS A 41 -34.71 -24.26 -14.72
C HIS A 41 -35.16 -25.68 -15.06
N PRO A 42 -34.73 -26.72 -14.31
CA PRO A 42 -35.46 -27.97 -14.19
C PRO A 42 -36.35 -27.99 -12.95
N ARG A 43 -37.54 -28.57 -13.14
CA ARG A 43 -38.64 -28.75 -12.19
C ARG A 43 -38.30 -29.76 -11.07
N ALA A 44 -39.07 -29.60 -9.98
CA ALA A 44 -39.10 -30.40 -8.78
C ALA A 44 -39.48 -31.88 -9.01
N GLY A 45 -38.85 -32.75 -8.20
CA GLY A 45 -39.32 -34.11 -7.87
C GLY A 45 -39.44 -34.23 -6.35
N ARG A 46 -40.57 -34.75 -5.88
CA ARG A 46 -40.96 -34.96 -4.48
C ARG A 46 -40.42 -36.28 -3.92
N GLY A 47 -40.39 -36.38 -2.59
CA GLY A 47 -40.28 -37.61 -1.80
C GLY A 47 -39.04 -37.60 -0.90
N ASP A 48 -39.07 -37.95 0.38
CA ASP A 48 -40.15 -38.34 1.27
C ASP A 48 -39.65 -38.17 2.73
N HIS A 49 -40.58 -38.20 3.67
CA HIS A 49 -40.38 -37.94 5.09
C HIS A 49 -39.52 -39.01 5.81
N GLY A 50 -38.75 -38.56 6.80
CA GLY A 50 -38.05 -39.46 7.73
C GLY A 50 -37.53 -38.71 8.96
N ALA A 51 -38.42 -38.42 9.91
CA ALA A 51 -38.07 -37.97 11.25
C ALA A 51 -37.82 -39.19 12.14
N VAL A 52 -36.66 -39.24 12.81
CA VAL A 52 -36.46 -40.07 14.00
C VAL A 52 -35.77 -39.22 15.06
N ARG A 53 -36.53 -38.88 16.10
CA ARG A 53 -36.01 -38.61 17.44
C ARG A 53 -35.96 -39.94 18.19
N LEU A 54 -34.93 -40.16 18.98
CA LEU A 54 -35.06 -40.76 20.31
C LEU A 54 -33.90 -40.29 21.21
N ALA A 55 -34.23 -40.10 22.48
CA ALA A 55 -33.45 -39.50 23.55
C ALA A 55 -32.73 -40.56 24.41
N GLY A 56 -31.78 -40.16 25.25
CA GLY A 56 -31.39 -40.97 26.42
C GLY A 56 -30.04 -40.65 27.06
N ARG A 57 -30.07 -39.80 28.10
CA ARG A 57 -29.38 -39.83 29.41
C ARG A 57 -27.91 -40.33 29.56
N GLY A 58 -27.16 -39.61 30.40
CA GLY A 58 -25.97 -40.14 31.10
C GLY A 58 -25.08 -39.08 31.75
N ASP A 59 -25.49 -38.63 32.94
CA ASP A 59 -24.76 -38.14 34.13
C ASP A 59 -23.28 -37.65 34.08
N ALA A 60 -23.06 -36.53 34.78
CA ALA A 60 -21.78 -36.00 35.23
C ALA A 60 -21.23 -36.75 36.46
N PRO A 61 -19.95 -36.52 36.82
CA PRO A 61 -19.73 -35.86 38.11
C PRO A 61 -18.63 -34.78 38.11
N GLU A 62 -18.84 -33.81 39.00
CA GLU A 62 -17.88 -32.83 39.52
C GLU A 62 -16.78 -33.50 40.35
N LEU A 63 -15.56 -32.95 40.32
CA LEU A 63 -14.60 -33.01 41.43
C LEU A 63 -13.81 -31.70 41.54
N ASP A 64 -13.99 -31.06 42.69
CA ASP A 64 -13.20 -30.00 43.33
C ASP A 64 -11.88 -30.57 43.89
N GLY A 65 -10.87 -29.73 44.10
CA GLY A 65 -9.70 -30.08 44.92
C GLY A 65 -8.34 -29.55 44.47
N SER A 66 -8.06 -28.28 44.83
CA SER A 66 -6.83 -27.80 45.51
C SER A 66 -5.42 -28.30 45.10
N GLY A 67 -4.52 -27.34 44.77
CA GLY A 67 -3.08 -27.52 44.94
C GLY A 67 -2.18 -26.79 43.94
N GLY A 68 -1.98 -25.48 44.09
CA GLY A 68 -0.92 -24.74 43.39
C GLY A 68 -0.07 -23.94 44.38
N PRO A 69 1.28 -24.09 44.41
CA PRO A 69 2.10 -23.37 45.36
C PRO A 69 2.35 -21.92 44.94
N SER A 70 2.27 -21.08 45.94
CA SER A 70 2.61 -19.65 46.02
C SER A 70 4.05 -19.35 45.62
N LEU A 71 4.26 -18.30 44.81
CA LEU A 71 5.55 -17.65 44.56
C LEU A 71 5.75 -16.54 45.59
N SER A 72 6.54 -16.82 46.64
CA SER A 72 7.05 -15.81 47.57
C SER A 72 8.35 -15.19 47.05
N GLN A 73 8.47 -13.88 47.28
CA GLN A 73 9.63 -13.06 46.98
C GLN A 73 10.85 -13.47 47.82
N THR A 74 12.03 -13.50 47.20
CA THR A 74 13.30 -13.20 47.89
C THR A 74 14.18 -12.31 47.00
N ARG A 75 14.64 -11.19 47.58
CA ARG A 75 15.65 -10.27 47.05
C ARG A 75 16.94 -10.43 47.88
N ARG A 76 18.07 -10.63 47.20
CA ARG A 76 19.46 -10.16 47.47
C ARG A 76 20.37 -10.99 46.53
N GLY A 77 21.36 -10.48 45.81
CA GLY A 77 21.97 -9.17 45.80
C GLY A 77 23.47 -9.26 45.55
N ASP A 78 23.94 -10.00 44.53
CA ASP A 78 25.35 -10.03 44.11
C ASP A 78 25.49 -9.55 42.67
N ARG A 79 26.07 -8.36 42.48
CA ARG A 79 26.39 -7.80 41.16
C ARG A 79 27.79 -8.26 40.76
N LEU A 80 27.86 -9.16 39.78
CA LEU A 80 29.09 -9.45 39.03
C LEU A 80 29.64 -8.16 38.41
N ARG A 81 30.88 -7.81 38.74
CA ARG A 81 31.61 -6.68 38.14
C ARG A 81 32.48 -7.23 37.03
N VAL A 82 32.12 -6.95 35.77
CA VAL A 82 32.97 -7.28 34.60
C VAL A 82 33.81 -6.05 34.29
N VAL A 83 35.12 -6.14 34.53
CA VAL A 83 36.09 -5.10 34.14
C VAL A 83 36.69 -5.50 32.80
N TYR A 84 36.54 -4.64 31.78
CA TYR A 84 37.22 -4.81 30.50
C TYR A 84 38.52 -4.00 30.53
N GLU A 85 39.65 -4.68 30.69
CA GLU A 85 40.95 -4.09 30.41
C GLU A 85 41.44 -4.54 29.03
N ARG A 86 41.82 -3.57 28.20
CA ARG A 86 42.14 -3.78 26.79
C ARG A 86 43.58 -4.31 26.66
N VAL A 87 43.76 -5.62 26.73
CA VAL A 87 45.08 -6.26 26.53
C VAL A 87 45.14 -6.96 25.17
N GLN A 88 46.20 -6.67 24.41
CA GLN A 88 46.44 -7.02 23.00
C GLN A 88 46.73 -8.50 22.71
N SER A 89 46.33 -9.43 23.58
CA SER A 89 46.51 -10.88 23.37
C SER A 89 45.25 -11.61 23.82
N GLY A 90 44.51 -12.20 22.87
CA GLY A 90 43.16 -12.75 23.07
C GLY A 90 43.05 -13.91 24.08
N ARG A 91 42.99 -13.59 25.37
CA ARG A 91 42.60 -14.51 26.45
C ARG A 91 41.50 -13.87 27.31
N LEU A 92 40.41 -14.60 27.52
CA LEU A 92 39.30 -14.21 28.42
C LEU A 92 39.56 -14.84 29.80
N GLY A 93 39.62 -14.03 30.85
CA GLY A 93 39.65 -14.48 32.25
C GLY A 93 38.37 -14.07 32.97
N LEU A 94 37.86 -14.94 33.84
CA LEU A 94 36.78 -14.64 34.80
C LEU A 94 37.38 -14.75 36.21
N GLU A 95 37.31 -13.68 36.99
CA GLU A 95 37.65 -13.71 38.42
C GLU A 95 36.38 -13.88 39.26
N TYR A 96 36.44 -14.79 40.24
CA TYR A 96 35.48 -14.91 41.33
C TYR A 96 36.04 -14.20 42.58
N PRO A 97 35.19 -13.53 43.39
CA PRO A 97 35.63 -12.95 44.64
C PRO A 97 35.77 -14.07 45.68
N GLY A 98 37.01 -14.46 45.93
CA GLY A 98 37.40 -15.54 46.85
C GLY A 98 38.63 -16.22 46.29
N GLY A 99 39.80 -15.78 46.73
CA GLY A 99 41.09 -16.20 46.16
C GLY A 99 41.28 -17.71 46.25
N ASP A 100 41.58 -18.33 45.10
CA ASP A 100 42.62 -19.35 44.92
C ASP A 100 42.77 -19.69 43.42
N ALA A 101 43.97 -20.18 43.08
CA ALA A 101 44.63 -20.20 41.77
C ALA A 101 43.83 -20.65 40.51
N LEU A 102 44.23 -20.05 39.37
CA LEU A 102 43.94 -20.49 38.00
C LEU A 102 44.24 -21.99 37.80
N ARG A 103 43.21 -22.82 37.65
CA ARG A 103 43.36 -24.19 37.14
C ARG A 103 43.21 -24.24 35.62
N GLU A 104 44.27 -24.67 34.92
CA GLU A 104 44.21 -25.07 33.51
C GLU A 104 43.32 -26.31 33.33
N LEU A 105 42.21 -26.17 32.60
CA LEU A 105 41.34 -27.30 32.21
C LEU A 105 41.68 -27.76 30.79
N ARG A 106 42.30 -28.94 30.66
CA ARG A 106 42.56 -29.63 29.37
C ARG A 106 41.30 -30.32 28.84
N ARG A 107 41.24 -30.50 27.51
CA ARG A 107 40.17 -31.25 26.80
C ARG A 107 40.03 -32.67 27.37
N PRO A 108 38.81 -33.17 27.64
CA PRO A 108 38.63 -34.54 28.07
C PRO A 108 38.75 -35.51 26.87
N ASP A 109 39.47 -36.61 27.06
CA ASP A 109 39.59 -37.69 26.09
C ASP A 109 38.31 -38.53 25.97
N ARG A 110 38.17 -39.22 24.83
CA ARG A 110 36.99 -40.04 24.48
C ARG A 110 36.80 -41.20 25.47
N GLY A 111 36.03 -40.96 26.54
CA GLY A 111 35.64 -42.04 27.46
C GLY A 111 34.84 -41.64 28.72
N THR A 112 34.64 -40.36 29.03
CA THR A 112 33.98 -39.97 30.30
C THR A 112 32.46 -39.84 30.18
N ARG A 113 31.72 -40.70 30.91
CA ARG A 113 30.29 -40.54 31.23
C ARG A 113 30.10 -39.66 32.47
N GLY A 114 28.96 -38.97 32.57
CA GLY A 114 28.44 -38.40 33.82
C GLY A 114 28.37 -36.89 33.83
N ASP A 115 29.36 -36.21 34.39
CA ASP A 115 29.19 -34.81 34.80
C ASP A 115 30.12 -33.81 34.06
N GLY A 116 31.29 -34.26 33.58
CA GLY A 116 32.26 -33.37 32.92
C GLY A 116 31.83 -32.81 31.55
N LEU A 117 30.92 -33.51 30.84
CA LEU A 117 30.36 -33.03 29.58
C LEU A 117 29.31 -31.93 29.81
N VAL A 118 28.58 -32.01 30.92
CA VAL A 118 27.52 -31.06 31.30
C VAL A 118 28.12 -29.71 31.69
N ASP A 119 29.23 -29.72 32.44
CA ASP A 119 29.95 -28.49 32.80
C ASP A 119 30.69 -27.87 31.60
N PHE A 120 31.31 -28.68 30.73
CA PHE A 120 31.93 -28.19 29.50
C PHE A 120 30.90 -27.56 28.53
N LEU A 121 29.70 -28.15 28.43
CA LEU A 121 28.60 -27.60 27.62
C LEU A 121 27.98 -26.35 28.26
N ARG A 122 27.82 -26.31 29.59
CA ARG A 122 27.37 -25.11 30.31
C ARG A 122 28.31 -23.93 30.10
N ILE A 123 29.62 -24.13 30.16
CA ILE A 123 30.64 -23.06 30.03
C ILE A 123 30.78 -22.54 28.59
N ARG A 124 30.43 -23.31 27.55
CA ARG A 124 30.38 -22.78 26.16
C ARG A 124 29.03 -22.16 25.78
N LEU A 125 27.93 -22.71 26.29
CA LEU A 125 26.60 -22.17 26.02
C LEU A 125 26.37 -20.87 26.80
N TYR A 126 26.87 -20.73 28.02
CA TYR A 126 26.65 -19.50 28.81
C TYR A 126 27.26 -18.25 28.19
N PRO A 127 28.52 -18.18 27.75
CA PRO A 127 29.09 -16.99 27.13
C PRO A 127 28.49 -16.70 25.75
N ALA A 128 28.09 -17.72 24.99
CA ALA A 128 27.41 -17.53 23.71
C ALA A 128 25.98 -17.03 23.90
N VAL A 129 25.27 -17.55 24.90
CA VAL A 129 23.92 -17.10 25.29
C VAL A 129 23.98 -15.74 25.96
N LEU A 130 24.98 -15.45 26.80
CA LEU A 130 25.19 -14.15 27.42
C LEU A 130 25.67 -13.13 26.39
N ALA A 131 26.55 -13.46 25.45
CA ALA A 131 26.90 -12.59 24.33
C ALA A 131 25.71 -12.35 23.39
N ALA A 132 24.87 -13.37 23.15
CA ALA A 132 23.62 -13.20 22.41
C ALA A 132 22.62 -12.35 23.21
N PHE A 133 22.54 -12.49 24.52
CA PHE A 133 21.67 -11.72 25.41
C PHE A 133 22.19 -10.29 25.61
N THR A 134 23.50 -10.08 25.61
CA THR A 134 24.19 -8.79 25.69
C THR A 134 24.14 -8.07 24.35
N LEU A 135 24.28 -8.76 23.21
CA LEU A 135 23.98 -8.18 21.89
C LEU A 135 22.48 -7.90 21.72
N TYR A 136 21.61 -8.74 22.28
CA TYR A 136 20.17 -8.53 22.31
C TYR A 136 19.76 -7.38 23.26
N SER A 137 20.45 -7.21 24.40
CA SER A 137 20.20 -6.15 25.38
C SER A 137 20.88 -4.83 24.98
N GLN A 138 22.06 -4.84 24.36
CA GLN A 138 22.70 -3.66 23.75
C GLN A 138 21.89 -3.18 22.53
N ARG A 139 21.32 -4.08 21.71
CA ARG A 139 20.28 -3.71 20.71
C ARG A 139 18.98 -3.17 21.34
N ARG A 140 18.77 -3.36 22.64
CA ARG A 140 17.61 -2.86 23.38
C ARG A 140 17.91 -1.56 24.12
N GLU A 141 19.15 -1.32 24.54
CA GLU A 141 19.60 -0.07 25.17
C GLU A 141 19.95 1.01 24.15
N ASP A 142 20.27 0.65 22.90
CA ASP A 142 20.26 1.58 21.76
C ASP A 142 18.84 1.87 21.21
N ARG A 143 17.76 1.40 21.87
CA ARG A 143 16.40 1.83 21.55
C ARG A 143 16.10 3.20 22.16
N VAL A 144 16.82 4.22 21.73
CA VAL A 144 16.06 5.36 21.22
C VAL A 144 15.39 4.81 19.97
N SER A 145 14.14 4.33 20.09
CA SER A 145 13.30 4.04 18.93
C SER A 145 13.53 5.20 17.95
N PRO A 146 14.06 4.97 16.73
CA PRO A 146 14.49 6.06 15.87
C PRO A 146 13.34 7.07 15.82
N ARG A 147 13.62 8.31 16.28
CA ARG A 147 12.58 9.30 16.52
C ARG A 147 11.73 9.38 15.26
N SER A 148 10.49 8.96 15.39
CA SER A 148 9.58 8.84 14.26
C SER A 148 9.39 10.22 13.65
N LEU A 149 9.27 10.27 12.31
CA LEU A 149 9.32 11.51 11.54
C LEU A 149 8.50 12.62 12.23
N ASP A 150 9.13 13.78 12.43
CA ASP A 150 8.53 14.91 13.11
C ASP A 150 7.49 15.60 12.20
N LEU A 151 6.23 15.48 12.58
CA LEU A 151 5.09 16.10 11.91
C LEU A 151 4.71 17.45 12.51
N THR A 152 5.48 18.00 13.45
CA THR A 152 5.26 19.37 13.94
C THR A 152 5.71 20.41 12.92
N LYS A 153 6.73 20.10 12.09
CA LYS A 153 7.12 20.93 10.96
C LYS A 153 6.03 20.89 9.88
N ARG A 154 5.43 22.05 9.59
CA ARG A 154 4.46 22.22 8.51
C ARG A 154 5.17 22.08 7.16
N ARG A 155 4.58 21.33 6.24
CA ARG A 155 5.13 21.08 4.90
C ARG A 155 4.09 21.22 3.81
N ALA A 156 4.52 21.66 2.63
CA ALA A 156 3.77 21.59 1.39
C ALA A 156 4.22 20.37 0.57
N GLY A 157 3.29 19.79 -0.19
CA GLY A 157 3.57 18.63 -1.02
C GLY A 157 2.67 18.51 -2.23
N VAL A 158 2.93 17.48 -3.02
CA VAL A 158 2.19 17.16 -4.24
C VAL A 158 1.80 15.69 -4.27
N ILE A 159 0.61 15.41 -4.78
CA ILE A 159 0.11 14.06 -5.06
C ILE A 159 0.25 13.79 -6.56
N ALA A 160 1.04 12.78 -6.92
CA ALA A 160 1.29 12.42 -8.31
C ALA A 160 1.40 10.90 -8.48
N PRO A 161 0.68 10.27 -9.43
CA PRO A 161 1.02 8.92 -9.86
C PRO A 161 2.42 8.93 -10.50
N LEU A 162 3.30 7.99 -10.12
CA LEU A 162 4.61 7.86 -10.77
C LEU A 162 4.45 7.64 -12.29
N SER A 163 3.45 6.86 -12.68
CA SER A 163 3.09 6.60 -14.09
C SER A 163 2.78 7.86 -14.89
N ALA A 164 2.37 8.94 -14.24
CA ALA A 164 2.04 10.21 -14.87
C ALA A 164 3.28 11.07 -15.14
N LEU A 165 4.39 10.84 -14.42
CA LEU A 165 5.64 11.58 -14.63
C LEU A 165 6.27 11.18 -15.97
N ARG A 166 7.22 12.00 -16.43
CA ARG A 166 7.90 11.80 -17.72
C ARG A 166 9.39 11.64 -17.50
N GLY A 167 9.90 10.51 -17.97
CA GLY A 167 11.33 10.22 -18.04
C GLY A 167 11.84 10.25 -19.48
N PRO A 168 13.16 10.32 -19.69
CA PRO A 168 13.75 10.36 -21.02
C PRO A 168 13.40 9.10 -21.85
N ASP A 169 13.40 7.93 -21.22
CA ASP A 169 13.24 6.62 -21.87
C ASP A 169 12.05 5.81 -21.32
N ASP A 170 11.01 6.51 -20.83
CA ASP A 170 9.94 5.92 -20.00
C ASP A 170 8.95 4.98 -20.73
N CYS A 171 9.06 4.88 -22.06
CA CYS A 171 8.19 4.06 -22.91
C CYS A 171 6.68 4.33 -22.72
N GLY A 172 6.30 5.53 -22.27
CA GLY A 172 4.91 5.92 -22.08
C GLY A 172 4.34 5.69 -20.68
N VAL A 173 5.15 5.27 -19.70
CA VAL A 173 4.79 5.20 -18.27
C VAL A 173 5.99 5.70 -17.47
N GLY A 174 5.81 6.78 -16.70
CA GLY A 174 6.88 7.31 -15.85
C GLY A 174 7.46 6.24 -14.92
N ASP A 175 8.79 6.17 -14.85
CA ASP A 175 9.54 5.18 -14.09
C ASP A 175 10.49 5.85 -13.08
N SER A 176 11.30 5.04 -12.38
CA SER A 176 12.25 5.52 -11.36
C SER A 176 13.12 6.69 -11.83
N ALA A 177 13.52 6.73 -13.11
CA ALA A 177 14.35 7.80 -13.66
C ALA A 177 13.61 9.14 -13.82
N ALA A 178 12.27 9.15 -13.79
CA ALA A 178 11.48 10.38 -13.87
C ALA A 178 11.47 11.19 -12.56
N LEU A 179 11.91 10.60 -11.43
CA LEU A 179 11.76 11.20 -10.10
C LEU A 179 12.82 12.25 -9.78
N GLU A 180 14.07 12.04 -10.17
CA GLU A 180 15.16 13.01 -9.93
C GLU A 180 14.85 14.42 -10.48
N PRO A 181 14.54 14.60 -11.79
CA PRO A 181 14.19 15.93 -12.32
C PRO A 181 12.85 16.47 -11.76
N PHE A 182 12.02 15.60 -11.18
CA PHE A 182 10.79 16.00 -10.52
C PHE A 182 11.05 16.52 -9.10
N PHE A 183 12.00 15.95 -8.36
CA PHE A 183 12.44 16.49 -7.06
C PHE A 183 13.02 17.89 -7.20
N GLU A 184 13.81 18.16 -8.23
CA GLU A 184 14.32 19.51 -8.53
C GLU A 184 13.18 20.53 -8.73
N TRP A 185 12.12 20.13 -9.45
CA TRP A 185 10.96 20.98 -9.63
C TRP A 185 10.19 21.19 -8.31
N MET A 186 10.07 20.16 -7.48
CA MET A 186 9.43 20.26 -6.17
C MET A 186 10.17 21.26 -5.26
N GLN A 187 11.50 21.19 -5.21
CA GLN A 187 12.32 22.14 -4.46
C GLN A 187 12.09 23.58 -4.92
N ARG A 188 12.13 23.81 -6.24
CA ARG A 188 11.82 25.12 -6.83
C ARG A 188 10.40 25.61 -6.58
N SER A 189 9.48 24.69 -6.29
CA SER A 189 8.08 24.95 -5.96
C SER A 189 7.83 25.09 -4.45
N GLY A 190 8.86 24.98 -3.60
CA GLY A 190 8.73 25.01 -2.15
C GLY A 190 8.01 23.79 -1.55
N MET A 191 8.05 22.65 -2.23
CA MET A 191 7.42 21.40 -1.80
C MET A 191 8.46 20.41 -1.31
N SER A 192 8.17 19.74 -0.19
CA SER A 192 9.06 18.76 0.44
C SER A 192 8.41 17.40 0.72
N VAL A 193 7.22 17.15 0.17
CA VAL A 193 6.52 15.86 0.30
C VAL A 193 5.95 15.43 -1.04
N LEU A 194 6.29 14.22 -1.49
CA LEU A 194 5.74 13.59 -2.68
C LEU A 194 4.88 12.40 -2.28
N GLN A 195 3.56 12.52 -2.45
CA GLN A 195 2.67 11.37 -2.33
C GLN A 195 2.51 10.65 -3.65
N LEU A 196 2.90 9.37 -3.65
CA LEU A 196 2.74 8.47 -4.78
C LEU A 196 1.54 7.55 -4.57
N LEU A 197 0.97 7.10 -5.68
CA LEU A 197 0.00 6.01 -5.68
C LEU A 197 0.73 4.66 -5.53
N PRO A 198 0.01 3.57 -5.21
CA PRO A 198 0.63 2.25 -5.11
C PRO A 198 1.36 1.87 -6.40
N MET A 199 2.53 1.26 -6.26
CA MET A 199 3.41 0.88 -7.37
C MET A 199 3.48 -0.64 -7.57
N GLY A 200 2.49 -1.35 -7.02
CA GLY A 200 2.45 -2.81 -7.01
C GLY A 200 2.34 -3.40 -8.40
N ASP A 201 2.93 -4.59 -8.58
CA ASP A 201 2.86 -5.33 -9.84
C ASP A 201 1.41 -5.70 -10.21
N LEU A 202 1.04 -5.51 -11.48
CA LEU A 202 -0.34 -5.67 -11.96
C LEU A 202 -0.44 -6.78 -13.02
N ALA A 203 -1.67 -7.18 -13.34
CA ALA A 203 -1.94 -8.00 -14.52
C ALA A 203 -1.59 -7.21 -15.81
N PRO A 204 -1.21 -7.88 -16.93
CA PRO A 204 -0.63 -7.22 -18.10
C PRO A 204 -1.44 -6.07 -18.69
N LEU A 205 -2.77 -6.21 -18.72
CA LEU A 205 -3.69 -5.23 -19.30
C LEU A 205 -4.17 -4.17 -18.30
N ASP A 206 -3.93 -4.38 -17.01
CA ASP A 206 -4.47 -3.54 -15.94
C ASP A 206 -3.60 -2.28 -15.75
N ALA A 207 -4.25 -1.21 -15.30
CA ALA A 207 -3.61 0.06 -14.97
C ALA A 207 -3.98 0.53 -13.55
N CYS A 208 -4.91 -0.15 -12.87
CA CYS A 208 -5.36 0.24 -11.54
C CYS A 208 -4.30 -0.11 -10.48
N PRO A 209 -3.73 0.86 -9.76
CA PRO A 209 -2.72 0.56 -8.74
C PRO A 209 -3.32 -0.17 -7.51
N TYR A 210 -4.65 -0.19 -7.36
CA TYR A 210 -5.36 -0.85 -6.26
C TYR A 210 -5.73 -2.32 -6.55
N THR A 211 -5.34 -2.86 -7.72
CA THR A 211 -5.58 -4.27 -8.10
C THR A 211 -4.29 -5.09 -8.19
N ALA A 212 -3.25 -4.65 -7.46
CA ALA A 212 -1.96 -5.33 -7.45
C ALA A 212 -2.07 -6.83 -7.18
N ILE A 213 -1.30 -7.59 -7.94
CA ILE A 213 -1.23 -9.05 -7.79
C ILE A 213 -0.28 -9.47 -6.66
N SER A 214 0.38 -8.51 -6.01
CA SER A 214 1.04 -8.72 -4.73
C SER A 214 1.08 -7.45 -3.89
N ALA A 215 1.08 -7.58 -2.56
CA ALA A 215 1.30 -6.46 -1.64
C ALA A 215 2.75 -5.98 -1.57
N PHE A 216 3.69 -6.72 -2.17
CA PHE A 216 5.13 -6.52 -2.00
C PHE A 216 5.89 -6.27 -3.32
N ALA A 217 5.46 -6.92 -4.40
CA ALA A 217 6.15 -6.82 -5.68
C ALA A 217 5.86 -5.47 -6.35
N LEU A 218 6.88 -4.88 -6.97
CA LEU A 218 6.78 -3.65 -7.74
C LEU A 218 6.53 -3.96 -9.23
N ASP A 219 5.79 -3.10 -9.94
CA ASP A 219 5.52 -3.26 -11.37
C ASP A 219 6.77 -2.92 -12.20
N ALA A 220 7.13 -3.80 -13.14
CA ALA A 220 8.23 -3.55 -14.07
C ALA A 220 8.00 -2.34 -14.99
N ALA A 221 6.76 -1.85 -15.11
CA ALA A 221 6.47 -0.56 -15.75
C ALA A 221 7.26 0.60 -15.12
N TYR A 222 7.60 0.50 -13.83
CA TYR A 222 8.35 1.52 -13.07
C TYR A 222 9.87 1.29 -13.05
N LEU A 223 10.37 0.23 -13.68
CA LEU A 223 11.81 0.00 -13.85
C LEU A 223 12.32 0.87 -15.00
N ALA A 224 13.50 1.48 -14.83
CA ALA A 224 14.21 2.23 -15.87
C ALA A 224 15.34 1.36 -16.46
N PRO A 225 15.17 0.67 -17.60
CA PRO A 225 16.16 -0.30 -18.08
C PRO A 225 17.52 0.31 -18.42
N GLY A 226 17.54 1.56 -18.88
CA GLY A 226 18.77 2.28 -19.22
C GLY A 226 19.73 2.47 -18.04
N SER A 227 19.21 2.46 -16.81
CA SER A 227 19.97 2.65 -15.57
C SER A 227 20.35 1.33 -14.87
N LEU A 228 20.03 0.18 -15.46
CA LEU A 228 20.44 -1.11 -14.91
C LEU A 228 21.96 -1.29 -15.00
N PRO A 229 22.64 -1.88 -13.99
CA PRO A 229 24.07 -2.16 -14.06
C PRO A 229 24.49 -2.97 -15.29
N GLU A 230 23.70 -3.95 -15.71
CA GLU A 230 23.93 -4.78 -16.90
C GLU A 230 23.90 -3.96 -18.20
N VAL A 231 23.11 -2.89 -18.22
CA VAL A 231 23.02 -1.96 -19.36
C VAL A 231 24.10 -0.90 -19.26
N ALA A 232 24.21 -0.24 -18.11
CA ALA A 232 25.15 0.85 -17.86
C ALA A 232 26.62 0.43 -17.98
N SER A 233 26.96 -0.84 -17.80
CA SER A 233 28.34 -1.35 -17.95
C SER A 233 28.66 -1.88 -19.36
N SER A 234 27.67 -2.01 -20.26
CA SER A 234 27.85 -2.67 -21.56
C SER A 234 27.49 -1.77 -22.74
N THR A 235 28.47 -1.46 -23.59
CA THR A 235 28.26 -0.67 -24.82
C THR A 235 27.20 -1.33 -25.73
N ARG A 236 27.20 -2.66 -25.83
CA ARG A 236 26.22 -3.44 -26.58
C ARG A 236 24.80 -3.21 -26.04
N TRP A 237 24.59 -3.40 -24.75
CA TRP A 237 23.25 -3.27 -24.16
C TRP A 237 22.76 -1.81 -24.13
N LYS A 238 23.65 -0.83 -23.91
CA LYS A 238 23.32 0.60 -24.11
C LYS A 238 22.82 0.88 -25.52
N ALA A 239 23.52 0.38 -26.54
CA ALA A 239 23.12 0.57 -27.93
C ALA A 239 21.77 -0.09 -28.22
N GLN A 240 21.54 -1.32 -27.72
CA GLN A 240 20.27 -2.01 -27.90
C GLN A 240 19.10 -1.34 -27.17
N TRP A 241 19.30 -0.86 -25.94
CA TRP A 241 18.27 -0.11 -25.23
C TRP A 241 17.94 1.20 -25.96
N ARG A 242 18.96 1.98 -26.35
CA ARG A 242 18.77 3.19 -27.15
C ARG A 242 18.00 2.90 -28.44
N ALA A 243 18.34 1.84 -29.17
CA ALA A 243 17.62 1.44 -30.37
C ALA A 243 16.16 1.06 -30.07
N THR A 244 15.90 0.37 -28.95
CA THR A 244 14.55 -0.01 -28.50
C THR A 244 13.68 1.22 -28.23
N VAL A 245 14.22 2.26 -27.59
CA VAL A 245 13.43 3.45 -27.19
C VAL A 245 13.37 4.55 -28.25
N SER A 246 14.33 4.61 -29.18
CA SER A 246 14.45 5.70 -30.15
C SER A 246 13.56 5.56 -31.38
N ARG A 247 12.96 4.38 -31.62
CA ARG A 247 12.18 4.10 -32.85
C ARG A 247 10.88 3.36 -32.55
N GLY A 248 9.97 3.40 -33.52
CA GLY A 248 8.75 2.59 -33.54
C GLY A 248 7.83 2.84 -32.35
N ASP A 249 7.41 1.75 -31.71
CA ASP A 249 6.36 1.74 -30.70
C ASP A 249 6.72 2.51 -29.42
N ALA A 250 7.97 2.42 -28.96
CA ALA A 250 8.40 3.07 -27.72
C ALA A 250 8.36 4.60 -27.82
N ALA A 251 8.87 5.17 -28.92
CA ALA A 251 8.82 6.61 -29.17
C ALA A 251 7.37 7.11 -29.26
N ARG A 252 6.47 6.35 -29.93
CA ARG A 252 5.04 6.65 -30.00
C ARG A 252 4.39 6.63 -28.61
N GLN A 253 4.69 5.63 -27.77
CA GLN A 253 4.15 5.57 -26.41
C GLN A 253 4.67 6.71 -25.53
N ARG A 254 5.95 7.06 -25.64
CA ARG A 254 6.55 8.19 -24.91
C ARG A 254 5.85 9.51 -25.24
N ALA A 255 5.52 9.74 -26.51
CA ALA A 255 4.78 10.93 -26.95
C ALA A 255 3.31 10.96 -26.52
N SER A 256 2.73 9.83 -26.12
CA SER A 256 1.32 9.74 -25.71
C SER A 256 0.98 10.69 -24.55
N ALA A 257 -0.17 11.37 -24.67
CA ALA A 257 -0.76 12.15 -23.58
C ALA A 257 -1.31 11.26 -22.45
N ARG A 258 -1.45 9.96 -22.68
CA ARG A 258 -1.95 8.98 -21.70
C ARG A 258 -0.91 7.91 -21.39
N ALA A 259 -0.94 7.38 -20.17
CA ALA A 259 -0.07 6.29 -19.75
C ALA A 259 -0.48 4.99 -20.47
N ARG A 260 0.53 4.26 -20.96
CA ARG A 260 0.35 3.12 -21.85
C ARG A 260 0.92 1.85 -21.21
N PHE A 261 0.37 1.48 -20.06
CA PHE A 261 0.84 0.35 -19.25
C PHE A 261 1.09 -0.95 -20.03
N PRO A 262 0.13 -1.49 -20.83
CA PRO A 262 0.37 -2.74 -21.55
C PRO A 262 1.56 -2.65 -22.52
N GLN A 263 1.65 -1.53 -23.24
CA GLN A 263 2.72 -1.31 -24.22
C GLN A 263 4.07 -1.08 -23.53
N ALA A 264 4.12 -0.26 -22.48
CA ALA A 264 5.33 0.00 -21.72
C ALA A 264 5.87 -1.28 -21.08
N ARG A 265 4.99 -2.11 -20.49
CA ARG A 265 5.35 -3.43 -19.97
C ARG A 265 5.89 -4.33 -21.07
N ALA A 266 5.20 -4.45 -22.22
CA ALA A 266 5.68 -5.28 -23.32
C ALA A 266 7.09 -4.90 -23.80
N ILE A 267 7.37 -3.59 -23.93
CA ILE A 267 8.69 -3.08 -24.33
C ILE A 267 9.74 -3.41 -23.24
N LYS A 268 9.47 -3.05 -21.99
CA LYS A 268 10.41 -3.20 -20.87
C LYS A 268 10.67 -4.68 -20.56
N PHE A 269 9.63 -5.49 -20.40
CA PHE A 269 9.76 -6.95 -20.20
C PHE A 269 10.46 -7.63 -21.37
N GLY A 270 10.11 -7.28 -22.61
CA GLY A 270 10.77 -7.87 -23.78
C GLY A 270 12.28 -7.59 -23.80
N PHE A 271 12.69 -6.38 -23.39
CA PHE A 271 14.11 -6.04 -23.26
C PHE A 271 14.78 -6.76 -22.07
N LEU A 272 14.14 -6.76 -20.89
CA LEU A 272 14.63 -7.48 -19.70
C LEU A 272 14.80 -8.98 -19.97
N ARG A 273 13.87 -9.59 -20.70
CA ARG A 273 13.96 -11.00 -21.08
C ARG A 273 15.18 -11.26 -21.95
N ARG A 274 15.45 -10.42 -22.96
CA ARG A 274 16.67 -10.55 -23.79
C ARG A 274 17.95 -10.43 -22.98
N LEU A 275 18.00 -9.50 -22.03
CA LEU A 275 19.14 -9.36 -21.10
C LEU A 275 19.35 -10.63 -20.28
N PHE A 276 18.27 -11.13 -19.68
CA PHE A 276 18.30 -12.33 -18.84
C PHE A 276 18.70 -13.57 -19.63
N ASP A 277 18.13 -13.76 -20.81
CA ASP A 277 18.40 -14.92 -21.66
C ASP A 277 19.81 -14.93 -22.24
N ALA A 278 20.39 -13.75 -22.46
CA ALA A 278 21.78 -13.61 -22.85
C ALA A 278 22.78 -13.79 -21.69
N GLY A 279 22.32 -14.08 -20.47
CA GLY A 279 23.19 -14.24 -19.30
C GLY A 279 23.88 -12.96 -18.86
N ALA A 280 23.29 -11.79 -19.14
CA ALA A 280 23.86 -10.50 -18.75
C ALA A 280 23.89 -10.29 -17.22
N PHE A 281 23.17 -11.13 -16.49
CA PHE A 281 23.07 -11.13 -15.03
C PHE A 281 23.66 -12.42 -14.45
N ASP A 282 24.53 -12.28 -13.45
CA ASP A 282 25.05 -13.41 -12.67
C ASP A 282 24.13 -13.71 -11.46
N PRO A 283 23.38 -14.84 -11.46
CA PRO A 283 22.48 -15.20 -10.37
C PRO A 283 23.21 -15.64 -9.09
N THR A 284 24.53 -15.82 -9.13
CA THR A 284 25.34 -16.20 -7.96
C THR A 284 25.83 -14.98 -7.16
N GLN A 285 25.59 -13.77 -7.65
CA GLN A 285 26.03 -12.55 -6.97
C GLN A 285 25.50 -12.47 -5.52
N ARG A 286 26.39 -12.09 -4.60
CA ARG A 286 26.10 -12.07 -3.15
C ARG A 286 24.89 -11.19 -2.81
N ALA A 287 24.76 -10.03 -3.44
CA ALA A 287 23.67 -9.08 -3.22
C ALA A 287 22.29 -9.68 -3.56
N PHE A 288 22.20 -10.40 -4.69
CA PHE A 288 20.97 -11.09 -5.07
C PHE A 288 20.62 -12.23 -4.11
N GLY A 289 21.61 -13.01 -3.69
CA GLY A 289 21.42 -14.03 -2.66
C GLY A 289 20.92 -13.45 -1.35
N ALA A 290 21.40 -12.27 -0.95
CA ALA A 290 20.92 -11.55 0.23
C ALA A 290 19.46 -11.08 0.06
N PHE A 291 19.14 -10.43 -1.06
CA PHE A 291 17.79 -10.01 -1.41
C PHE A 291 16.79 -11.18 -1.35
N ARG A 292 17.13 -12.33 -1.94
CA ARG A 292 16.26 -13.52 -1.91
C ARG A 292 16.01 -14.04 -0.49
N ARG A 293 17.03 -14.02 0.38
CA ARG A 293 16.88 -14.44 1.78
C ARG A 293 16.04 -13.45 2.58
N GLU A 294 16.28 -12.16 2.40
CA GLU A 294 15.56 -11.09 3.08
C GLU A 294 14.07 -11.06 2.71
N HIS A 295 13.74 -11.24 1.43
CA HIS A 295 12.38 -11.17 0.93
C HIS A 295 11.69 -12.54 0.78
N ARG A 296 12.28 -13.60 1.33
CA ARG A 296 11.78 -14.98 1.20
C ARG A 296 10.30 -15.13 1.57
N PHE A 297 9.82 -14.38 2.56
CA PHE A 297 8.44 -14.41 3.05
C PHE A 297 7.36 -14.23 1.96
N TRP A 298 7.66 -13.49 0.90
CA TRP A 298 6.71 -13.23 -0.18
C TRP A 298 7.27 -13.60 -1.56
N LEU A 299 8.58 -13.48 -1.76
CA LEU A 299 9.21 -13.56 -3.08
C LEU A 299 9.07 -14.94 -3.73
N GLU A 300 9.17 -16.03 -2.96
CA GLU A 300 9.04 -17.41 -3.48
C GLU A 300 7.61 -17.73 -3.93
N ASP A 301 6.60 -17.24 -3.22
CA ASP A 301 5.20 -17.41 -3.59
C ASP A 301 4.81 -16.49 -4.74
N TYR A 302 5.25 -15.24 -4.72
CA TYR A 302 5.03 -14.29 -5.81
C TYR A 302 5.63 -14.79 -7.13
N SER A 303 6.90 -15.18 -7.13
CA SER A 303 7.57 -15.61 -8.37
C SER A 303 6.97 -16.89 -8.94
N LEU A 304 6.56 -17.84 -8.10
CA LEU A 304 5.84 -19.04 -8.54
C LEU A 304 4.43 -18.69 -9.06
N PHE A 305 3.69 -17.84 -8.36
CA PHE A 305 2.37 -17.38 -8.80
C PHE A 305 2.45 -16.67 -10.15
N ARG A 306 3.43 -15.78 -10.32
CA ARG A 306 3.66 -15.04 -11.58
C ARG A 306 3.97 -15.97 -12.74
N ALA A 307 4.91 -16.90 -12.56
CA ALA A 307 5.24 -17.88 -13.59
C ALA A 307 4.04 -18.78 -13.95
N LEU A 308 3.24 -19.19 -12.96
CA LEU A 308 2.01 -19.93 -13.20
C LEU A 308 0.93 -19.09 -13.90
N GLN A 309 0.78 -17.81 -13.57
CA GLN A 309 -0.14 -16.91 -14.27
C GLN A 309 0.23 -16.79 -15.75
N GLU A 310 1.52 -16.63 -16.06
CA GLU A 310 2.01 -16.58 -17.43
C GLU A 310 1.76 -17.90 -18.17
N GLU A 311 2.09 -19.05 -17.56
CA GLU A 311 1.82 -20.37 -18.13
C GLU A 311 0.32 -20.61 -18.39
N LYS A 312 -0.55 -20.13 -17.49
CA LYS A 312 -2.00 -20.37 -17.55
C LYS A 312 -2.76 -19.24 -18.26
N GLY A 313 -2.06 -18.31 -18.93
CA GLY A 313 -2.67 -17.26 -19.73
C GLY A 313 -3.48 -16.23 -18.92
N TRP A 314 -3.04 -15.91 -17.70
CA TRP A 314 -3.64 -14.89 -16.82
C TRP A 314 -5.08 -15.16 -16.37
N GLY A 315 -5.52 -16.42 -16.45
CA GLY A 315 -6.83 -16.86 -15.97
C GLY A 315 -6.92 -16.95 -14.44
N SER A 316 -8.16 -17.06 -13.94
CA SER A 316 -8.39 -17.21 -12.50
C SER A 316 -7.65 -18.39 -11.89
N TRP A 317 -6.88 -18.18 -10.82
CA TRP A 317 -6.20 -19.29 -10.14
C TRP A 317 -7.19 -20.28 -9.50
N SER A 318 -8.45 -19.87 -9.30
CA SER A 318 -9.52 -20.78 -8.89
C SER A 318 -9.86 -21.85 -9.94
N ASN A 319 -9.48 -21.61 -11.20
CA ASN A 319 -9.66 -22.53 -12.32
C ASN A 319 -8.39 -23.36 -12.60
N TRP A 320 -7.31 -23.17 -11.84
CA TRP A 320 -6.12 -24.01 -11.94
C TRP A 320 -6.43 -25.44 -11.49
N PRO A 321 -5.62 -26.43 -11.92
CA PRO A 321 -5.70 -27.80 -11.41
C PRO A 321 -5.75 -27.81 -9.88
N ALA A 322 -6.60 -28.64 -9.30
CA ALA A 322 -6.91 -28.63 -7.87
C ALA A 322 -5.65 -28.71 -6.98
N ALA A 323 -4.63 -29.45 -7.41
CA ALA A 323 -3.37 -29.57 -6.69
C ALA A 323 -2.59 -28.23 -6.61
N LEU A 324 -2.59 -27.42 -7.67
CA LEU A 324 -1.95 -26.09 -7.68
C LEU A 324 -2.83 -25.04 -7.00
N ARG A 325 -4.14 -25.07 -7.27
CA ARG A 325 -5.12 -24.18 -6.63
C ARG A 325 -5.08 -24.31 -5.11
N ASN A 326 -5.09 -25.54 -4.62
CA ASN A 326 -5.07 -25.85 -3.18
C ASN A 326 -3.64 -26.01 -2.63
N ARG A 327 -2.62 -25.65 -3.42
CA ARG A 327 -1.22 -25.59 -2.97
C ARG A 327 -0.69 -26.88 -2.35
N LYS A 328 -0.99 -28.03 -2.96
CA LYS A 328 -0.43 -29.32 -2.53
C LYS A 328 1.10 -29.27 -2.64
N PRO A 329 1.86 -29.58 -1.57
CA PRO A 329 3.32 -29.42 -1.56
C PRO A 329 4.02 -30.07 -2.74
N SER A 330 3.70 -31.32 -3.07
CA SER A 330 4.28 -32.04 -4.21
C SER A 330 4.03 -31.34 -5.55
N ALA A 331 2.82 -30.82 -5.78
CA ALA A 331 2.50 -30.10 -7.00
C ALA A 331 3.24 -28.76 -7.09
N LEU A 332 3.44 -28.08 -5.96
CA LEU A 332 4.24 -26.85 -5.93
C LEU A 332 5.71 -27.14 -6.21
N GLU A 333 6.30 -28.19 -5.63
CA GLU A 333 7.69 -28.57 -5.90
C GLU A 333 7.90 -28.96 -7.37
N THR A 334 6.99 -29.75 -7.96
CA THR A 334 7.01 -30.04 -9.40
C THR A 334 6.94 -28.77 -10.23
N ALA A 335 6.06 -27.82 -9.87
CA ALA A 335 5.97 -26.55 -10.56
C ALA A 335 7.24 -25.70 -10.40
N ARG A 336 7.85 -25.66 -9.20
CA ARG A 336 9.11 -24.94 -8.95
C ARG A 336 10.27 -25.51 -9.76
N GLY A 337 10.40 -26.83 -9.85
CA GLY A 337 11.42 -27.47 -10.68
C GLY A 337 11.25 -27.12 -12.16
N ARG A 338 10.02 -27.17 -12.66
CA ARG A 338 9.70 -26.88 -14.07
C ARG A 338 9.78 -25.38 -14.42
N LEU A 339 9.39 -24.50 -13.51
CA LEU A 339 9.32 -23.04 -13.72
C LEU A 339 10.50 -22.28 -13.08
N GLY A 340 11.56 -22.98 -12.66
CA GLY A 340 12.66 -22.38 -11.91
C GLY A 340 13.32 -21.21 -12.63
N ARG A 341 13.47 -21.28 -13.96
CA ARG A 341 14.02 -20.20 -14.78
C ARG A 341 13.10 -18.96 -14.82
N GLU A 342 11.80 -19.17 -14.93
CA GLU A 342 10.80 -18.10 -14.91
C GLU A 342 10.71 -17.42 -13.56
N MET A 343 10.73 -18.23 -12.48
CA MET A 343 10.81 -17.69 -11.14
C MET A 343 12.07 -16.85 -10.93
N LEU A 344 13.22 -17.33 -11.41
CA LEU A 344 14.50 -16.61 -11.32
C LEU A 344 14.45 -15.26 -12.05
N PHE A 345 13.83 -15.21 -13.24
CA PHE A 345 13.63 -13.97 -13.99
C PHE A 345 12.80 -12.94 -13.20
N HIS A 346 11.67 -13.37 -12.62
CA HIS A 346 10.83 -12.48 -11.80
C HIS A 346 11.54 -12.02 -10.52
N GLN A 347 12.32 -12.91 -9.89
CA GLN A 347 13.12 -12.57 -8.72
C GLN A 347 14.20 -11.52 -9.05
N TRP A 348 14.92 -11.68 -10.18
CA TRP A 348 15.90 -10.71 -10.65
C TRP A 348 15.26 -9.36 -10.99
N THR A 349 14.09 -9.37 -11.63
CA THR A 349 13.35 -8.14 -11.95
C THR A 349 12.98 -7.37 -10.69
N GLN A 350 12.46 -8.06 -9.66
CA GLN A 350 12.17 -7.44 -8.36
C GLN A 350 13.43 -6.93 -7.67
N PHE A 351 14.53 -7.68 -7.72
CA PHE A 351 15.81 -7.23 -7.18
C PHE A 351 16.26 -5.90 -7.79
N ARG A 352 16.22 -5.77 -9.13
CA ARG A 352 16.58 -4.53 -9.82
C ARG A 352 15.61 -3.37 -9.55
N LEU A 353 14.32 -3.66 -9.40
CA LEU A 353 13.32 -2.66 -9.00
C LEU A 353 13.61 -2.10 -7.60
N PHE A 354 13.94 -2.97 -6.63
CA PHE A 354 14.25 -2.57 -5.27
C PHE A 354 15.54 -1.75 -5.20
N GLU A 355 16.60 -2.15 -5.93
CA GLU A 355 17.83 -1.34 -6.02
C GLU A 355 17.58 0.06 -6.61
N GLN A 356 16.76 0.16 -7.67
CA GLN A 356 16.40 1.47 -8.22
C GLN A 356 15.56 2.28 -7.25
N TRP A 357 14.66 1.64 -6.49
CA TRP A 357 13.87 2.33 -5.48
C TRP A 357 14.74 2.85 -4.33
N ASP A 358 15.72 2.07 -3.86
CA ASP A 358 16.69 2.54 -2.86
C ASP A 358 17.51 3.74 -3.35
N ALA A 359 17.90 3.74 -4.64
CA ALA A 359 18.56 4.88 -5.26
C ALA A 359 17.65 6.13 -5.28
N VAL A 360 16.37 5.96 -5.62
CA VAL A 360 15.35 7.01 -5.58
C VAL A 360 15.17 7.56 -4.15
N ARG A 361 15.12 6.69 -3.14
CA ARG A 361 15.03 7.12 -1.73
C ARG A 361 16.24 7.95 -1.32
N ALA A 362 17.44 7.54 -1.74
CA ALA A 362 18.65 8.31 -1.50
C ALA A 362 18.64 9.67 -2.21
N GLN A 363 18.13 9.74 -3.45
CA GLN A 363 17.93 10.98 -4.19
C GLN A 363 16.92 11.91 -3.50
N ALA A 364 15.76 11.38 -3.11
CA ALA A 364 14.73 12.14 -2.40
C ALA A 364 15.27 12.74 -1.09
N LYS A 365 16.02 11.95 -0.31
CA LYS A 365 16.70 12.40 0.90
C LYS A 365 17.68 13.55 0.62
N ARG A 366 18.54 13.42 -0.40
CA ARG A 366 19.45 14.51 -0.83
C ARG A 366 18.68 15.76 -1.26
N ALA A 367 17.52 15.58 -1.88
CA ALA A 367 16.65 16.66 -2.29
C ALA A 367 15.80 17.25 -1.14
N GLY A 368 15.87 16.70 0.08
CA GLY A 368 15.01 17.12 1.18
C GLY A 368 13.52 16.83 0.96
N VAL A 369 13.21 15.88 0.08
CA VAL A 369 11.85 15.43 -0.24
C VAL A 369 11.54 14.16 0.54
N LEU A 370 10.41 14.16 1.24
CA LEU A 370 9.85 12.99 1.91
C LEU A 370 8.98 12.21 0.92
N LEU A 371 9.22 10.91 0.83
CA LEU A 371 8.40 10.00 0.02
C LEU A 371 7.22 9.50 0.85
N PHE A 372 6.01 9.70 0.31
CA PHE A 372 4.76 9.34 0.93
C PHE A 372 4.05 8.27 0.09
N GLY A 373 4.10 7.02 0.53
CA GLY A 373 3.47 5.88 -0.13
C GLY A 373 1.99 5.72 0.19
N ASP A 374 1.36 4.72 -0.41
CA ASP A 374 -0.04 4.39 -0.22
C ASP A 374 -0.22 2.87 -0.19
N ILE A 375 -0.94 2.38 0.82
CA ILE A 375 -1.21 0.97 1.08
C ILE A 375 -2.71 0.74 0.86
N PRO A 376 -3.11 0.08 -0.26
CA PRO A 376 -4.50 -0.28 -0.53
C PRO A 376 -5.17 -1.04 0.62
N PHE A 377 -6.47 -0.85 0.82
CA PHE A 377 -7.21 -1.52 1.90
C PHE A 377 -7.07 -3.04 1.85
N GLY A 378 -7.07 -3.64 0.66
CA GLY A 378 -6.81 -5.05 0.45
C GLY A 378 -6.30 -5.37 -0.95
N LEU A 379 -6.20 -6.66 -1.25
CA LEU A 379 -5.77 -7.16 -2.55
C LEU A 379 -6.92 -7.89 -3.24
N GLY A 380 -6.92 -7.86 -4.56
CA GLY A 380 -7.86 -8.66 -5.35
C GLY A 380 -7.64 -10.15 -5.14
N LYS A 381 -8.69 -10.94 -5.39
CA LYS A 381 -8.63 -12.41 -5.36
C LYS A 381 -7.47 -12.93 -6.21
N MET A 382 -7.18 -12.27 -7.33
CA MET A 382 -6.13 -12.62 -8.30
C MET A 382 -4.71 -12.21 -7.90
N SER A 383 -4.36 -12.35 -6.61
CA SER A 383 -3.03 -12.03 -6.09
C SER A 383 -2.30 -13.26 -5.55
N ALA A 384 -0.97 -13.22 -5.61
CA ALA A 384 -0.08 -14.22 -5.02
C ALA A 384 -0.31 -14.36 -3.51
N ASP A 385 -0.53 -13.23 -2.84
CA ASP A 385 -0.80 -13.15 -1.40
C ASP A 385 -2.06 -13.92 -1.01
N VAL A 386 -3.18 -13.68 -1.71
CA VAL A 386 -4.46 -14.36 -1.47
C VAL A 386 -4.38 -15.83 -1.85
N TRP A 387 -3.73 -16.18 -2.96
CA TRP A 387 -3.51 -17.58 -3.35
C TRP A 387 -2.67 -18.33 -2.30
N ALA A 388 -1.64 -17.68 -1.74
CA ALA A 388 -0.75 -18.31 -0.76
C ALA A 388 -1.36 -18.43 0.65
N ARG A 389 -2.29 -17.54 1.02
CA ARG A 389 -2.86 -17.40 2.37
C ARG A 389 -4.38 -17.54 2.39
N GLN A 390 -4.92 -18.49 1.63
CA GLN A 390 -6.36 -18.65 1.43
C GLN A 390 -7.17 -18.77 2.74
N ASN A 391 -6.57 -19.30 3.81
CA ASN A 391 -7.17 -19.40 5.14
C ASN A 391 -7.36 -18.06 5.87
N GLU A 392 -6.73 -16.99 5.40
CA GLU A 392 -6.87 -15.64 5.96
C GLU A 392 -7.99 -14.83 5.26
N PHE A 393 -8.63 -15.39 4.23
CA PHE A 393 -9.64 -14.71 3.43
C PHE A 393 -10.95 -15.49 3.34
N ASP A 394 -12.08 -14.78 3.29
CA ASP A 394 -13.40 -15.33 3.01
C ASP A 394 -13.86 -14.91 1.60
N PHE A 395 -14.00 -15.90 0.73
CA PHE A 395 -14.41 -15.73 -0.67
C PHE A 395 -15.93 -15.68 -0.86
N SER A 396 -16.72 -15.85 0.20
CA SER A 396 -18.19 -15.78 0.13
C SER A 396 -18.75 -14.35 0.19
N ALA A 397 -17.89 -13.37 0.44
CA ALA A 397 -18.23 -11.96 0.51
C ALA A 397 -17.16 -11.12 -0.18
N SER A 398 -17.59 -9.98 -0.72
CA SER A 398 -16.70 -8.93 -1.23
C SER A 398 -16.69 -7.75 -0.26
N MET A 399 -15.50 -7.22 0.05
CA MET A 399 -15.38 -5.95 0.76
C MET A 399 -15.86 -4.81 -0.13
N GLY A 400 -16.38 -3.76 0.51
CA GLY A 400 -17.02 -2.66 -0.19
C GLY A 400 -17.29 -1.45 0.69
N ALA A 401 -18.20 -0.60 0.23
CA ALA A 401 -18.73 0.53 0.98
C ALA A 401 -20.26 0.44 1.08
N PRO A 402 -20.85 0.90 2.20
CA PRO A 402 -22.30 1.01 2.32
C PRO A 402 -22.88 2.05 1.35
N PRO A 403 -24.21 2.05 1.13
CA PRO A 403 -24.89 3.16 0.46
C PRO A 403 -24.55 4.52 1.06
N ASP A 404 -24.30 5.50 0.20
CA ASP A 404 -24.05 6.89 0.60
C ASP A 404 -24.66 7.89 -0.41
N GLN A 405 -24.40 9.19 -0.20
CA GLN A 405 -24.91 10.27 -1.04
C GLN A 405 -24.40 10.25 -2.49
N TYR A 406 -23.33 9.50 -2.78
CA TYR A 406 -22.72 9.37 -4.10
C TYR A 406 -23.02 8.01 -4.76
N SER A 407 -23.30 6.97 -3.98
CA SER A 407 -23.69 5.63 -4.43
C SER A 407 -24.89 5.10 -3.62
N PRO A 408 -26.13 5.24 -4.13
CA PRO A 408 -27.34 4.76 -3.45
C PRO A 408 -27.39 3.25 -3.19
N THR A 409 -26.61 2.46 -3.93
CA THR A 409 -26.54 1.00 -3.79
C THR A 409 -25.30 0.52 -3.04
N GLY A 410 -24.43 1.45 -2.61
CA GLY A 410 -23.12 1.12 -2.07
C GLY A 410 -22.14 0.69 -3.16
N GLN A 411 -21.04 0.05 -2.79
CA GLN A 411 -20.01 -0.40 -3.73
C GLN A 411 -19.50 -1.78 -3.34
N ALA A 412 -19.26 -2.64 -4.33
CA ALA A 412 -18.54 -3.89 -4.17
C ALA A 412 -17.20 -3.78 -4.90
N TRP A 413 -16.09 -3.97 -4.19
CA TRP A 413 -14.75 -3.73 -4.75
C TRP A 413 -14.08 -4.99 -5.31
N GLY A 414 -14.73 -6.16 -5.21
CA GLY A 414 -14.17 -7.43 -5.67
C GLY A 414 -13.02 -7.97 -4.81
N LEU A 415 -12.71 -7.31 -3.68
CA LEU A 415 -11.72 -7.75 -2.72
C LEU A 415 -12.35 -8.83 -1.80
N PRO A 416 -11.71 -9.98 -1.56
CA PRO A 416 -12.22 -10.99 -0.63
C PRO A 416 -12.16 -10.47 0.81
N ALA A 417 -13.15 -10.83 1.63
CA ALA A 417 -13.21 -10.39 3.01
C ALA A 417 -12.06 -10.95 3.87
N TYR A 418 -11.62 -10.19 4.87
CA TYR A 418 -10.64 -10.69 5.84
C TYR A 418 -11.28 -11.66 6.83
N ARG A 419 -10.61 -12.79 7.09
CA ARG A 419 -10.89 -13.62 8.27
C ARG A 419 -10.07 -13.06 9.44
N TRP A 420 -10.56 -11.98 10.03
CA TRP A 420 -9.87 -11.25 11.10
C TRP A 420 -9.37 -12.15 12.23
N GLU A 421 -10.19 -13.10 12.70
CA GLU A 421 -9.78 -14.04 13.74
C GLU A 421 -8.58 -14.91 13.34
N ALA A 422 -8.53 -15.38 12.08
CA ALA A 422 -7.41 -16.17 11.58
C ALA A 422 -6.14 -15.33 11.50
N MET A 423 -6.26 -14.09 11.02
CA MET A 423 -5.16 -13.13 10.97
C MET A 423 -4.66 -12.77 12.37
N GLU A 424 -5.56 -12.53 13.33
CA GLU A 424 -5.23 -12.22 14.72
C GLU A 424 -4.52 -13.40 15.40
N ARG A 425 -5.03 -14.64 15.24
CA ARG A 425 -4.36 -15.86 15.74
C ARG A 425 -2.98 -16.04 15.13
N GLY A 426 -2.80 -15.70 13.86
CA GLY A 426 -1.50 -15.67 13.18
C GLY A 426 -0.62 -14.47 13.54
N GLY A 427 -0.99 -13.68 14.56
CA GLY A 427 -0.24 -12.51 15.04
C GLY A 427 -0.17 -11.37 14.02
N HIS A 428 -1.10 -11.32 13.06
CA HIS A 428 -1.10 -10.42 11.91
C HIS A 428 0.17 -10.51 11.03
N ALA A 429 0.77 -11.69 10.89
CA ALA A 429 2.06 -11.86 10.20
C ALA A 429 2.11 -11.19 8.81
N TRP A 430 1.07 -11.36 7.98
CA TRP A 430 0.97 -10.74 6.66
C TRP A 430 0.93 -9.20 6.73
N TRP A 431 0.05 -8.64 7.56
CA TRP A 431 -0.05 -7.20 7.75
C TRP A 431 1.22 -6.59 8.33
N ARG A 432 1.85 -7.23 9.33
CA ARG A 432 3.13 -6.77 9.87
C ARG A 432 4.22 -6.69 8.80
N ALA A 433 4.30 -7.71 7.94
CA ALA A 433 5.24 -7.71 6.81
C ALA A 433 4.93 -6.58 5.82
N ARG A 434 3.65 -6.35 5.51
CA ARG A 434 3.21 -5.27 4.61
C ARG A 434 3.54 -3.87 5.14
N ILE A 435 3.35 -3.63 6.45
CA ILE A 435 3.72 -2.36 7.08
C ILE A 435 5.24 -2.18 7.12
N ARG A 436 6.01 -3.24 7.39
CA ARG A 436 7.48 -3.20 7.29
C ARG A 436 7.94 -2.86 5.88
N HIS A 437 7.36 -3.49 4.88
CA HIS A 437 7.70 -3.20 3.49
C HIS A 437 7.43 -1.72 3.14
N ALA A 438 6.31 -1.14 3.58
CA ALA A 438 6.04 0.27 3.38
C ALA A 438 6.99 1.19 4.17
N ARG A 439 7.33 0.85 5.42
CA ARG A 439 8.35 1.54 6.23
C ARG A 439 9.69 1.60 5.50
N ASP A 440 10.10 0.49 4.91
CA ASP A 440 11.39 0.39 4.25
C ASP A 440 11.39 1.12 2.90
N ALA A 441 10.23 1.29 2.28
CA ALA A 441 10.07 1.97 1.00
C ALA A 441 9.82 3.49 1.11
N PHE A 442 9.23 4.00 2.19
CA PHE A 442 8.72 5.38 2.29
C PHE A 442 8.97 6.02 3.66
N ASP A 443 9.00 7.36 3.71
CA ASP A 443 9.07 8.12 4.98
C ASP A 443 7.69 8.25 5.65
N LEU A 444 6.65 8.25 4.82
CA LEU A 444 5.24 8.32 5.18
C LEU A 444 4.48 7.25 4.39
N PHE A 445 3.42 6.67 4.94
CA PHE A 445 2.53 5.82 4.15
C PHE A 445 1.08 5.96 4.57
N ARG A 446 0.19 6.03 3.58
CA ARG A 446 -1.25 6.13 3.77
C ARG A 446 -1.81 4.72 3.94
N ILE A 447 -2.65 4.52 4.93
CA ILE A 447 -3.52 3.35 5.04
C ILE A 447 -4.86 3.75 4.42
N ASP A 448 -5.09 3.25 3.21
CA ASP A 448 -6.33 3.42 2.47
C ASP A 448 -7.51 2.79 3.21
N HIS A 449 -8.65 3.47 3.20
CA HIS A 449 -9.88 3.06 3.87
C HIS A 449 -9.65 2.66 5.34
N ALA A 450 -9.04 3.54 6.14
CA ALA A 450 -8.61 3.24 7.50
C ALA A 450 -9.77 2.76 8.41
N ILE A 451 -10.98 3.25 8.17
CA ILE A 451 -12.20 2.81 8.85
C ILE A 451 -12.48 1.31 8.68
N GLY A 452 -12.08 0.71 7.55
CA GLY A 452 -12.28 -0.70 7.24
C GLY A 452 -11.64 -1.66 8.25
N PHE A 453 -10.59 -1.20 8.95
CA PHE A 453 -9.91 -1.96 10.00
C PHE A 453 -10.64 -1.98 11.35
N PHE A 454 -11.63 -1.10 11.52
CA PHE A 454 -12.54 -1.08 12.67
C PHE A 454 -13.79 -1.90 12.34
N ARG A 455 -14.37 -1.66 11.17
CA ARG A 455 -15.54 -2.36 10.62
C ARG A 455 -15.43 -2.42 9.10
N THR A 456 -15.54 -3.61 8.53
CA THR A 456 -15.51 -3.81 7.08
C THR A 456 -16.93 -4.00 6.56
N TRP A 457 -17.36 -3.21 5.58
CA TRP A 457 -18.63 -3.45 4.91
C TRP A 457 -18.51 -4.63 3.94
N LEU A 458 -19.40 -5.60 4.09
CA LEU A 458 -19.40 -6.84 3.31
C LEU A 458 -20.62 -6.89 2.40
N VAL A 459 -20.35 -6.98 1.10
CA VAL A 459 -21.33 -7.27 0.05
C VAL A 459 -21.36 -8.78 -0.17
N ARG A 460 -22.53 -9.40 0.02
CA ARG A 460 -22.70 -10.86 -0.01
C ARG A 460 -23.59 -11.28 -1.17
N SER A 461 -23.29 -12.44 -1.73
CA SER A 461 -24.13 -13.06 -2.76
C SER A 461 -25.31 -13.84 -2.14
N GLY A 462 -26.42 -13.93 -2.87
CA GLY A 462 -27.58 -14.74 -2.50
C GLY A 462 -28.48 -14.06 -1.47
N ARG A 463 -29.08 -14.85 -0.56
CA ARG A 463 -30.05 -14.36 0.45
C ARG A 463 -29.42 -13.68 1.67
N ARG A 464 -28.09 -13.68 1.78
CA ARG A 464 -27.39 -13.07 2.92
C ARG A 464 -27.43 -11.55 2.79
N LYS A 465 -27.75 -10.85 3.87
CA LYS A 465 -27.78 -9.39 3.89
C LYS A 465 -26.36 -8.81 3.84
N ASN A 466 -26.22 -7.71 3.12
CA ASN A 466 -25.05 -6.86 3.22
C ASN A 466 -25.01 -6.23 4.61
N GLY A 467 -23.81 -5.98 5.13
CA GLY A 467 -23.65 -5.47 6.49
C GLY A 467 -22.19 -5.40 6.89
N PHE A 468 -21.92 -4.78 8.04
CA PHE A 468 -20.59 -4.79 8.62
C PHE A 468 -20.23 -6.19 9.13
N ASP A 469 -18.96 -6.53 9.09
CA ASP A 469 -18.42 -7.78 9.65
C ASP A 469 -18.41 -7.79 11.18
N GLN A 470 -18.43 -6.61 11.80
CA GLN A 470 -18.53 -6.39 13.24
C GLN A 470 -19.51 -5.25 13.49
N GLU A 471 -20.63 -5.52 14.18
CA GLU A 471 -21.68 -4.54 14.45
C GLU A 471 -21.52 -3.83 15.80
N ASN A 472 -20.87 -4.46 16.78
CA ASN A 472 -20.69 -3.89 18.12
C ASN A 472 -19.63 -2.77 18.10
N PRO A 473 -19.99 -1.51 18.40
CA PRO A 473 -19.06 -0.38 18.33
C PRO A 473 -17.83 -0.51 19.25
N ALA A 474 -17.98 -1.10 20.44
CA ALA A 474 -16.87 -1.30 21.37
C ALA A 474 -15.84 -2.30 20.80
N LEU A 475 -16.32 -3.38 20.16
CA LEU A 475 -15.45 -4.36 19.50
C LEU A 475 -14.79 -3.79 18.23
N GLN A 476 -15.51 -2.95 17.46
CA GLN A 476 -14.92 -2.24 16.32
C GLN A 476 -13.76 -1.35 16.77
N LYS A 477 -13.99 -0.53 17.82
CA LYS A 477 -12.97 0.34 18.42
C LYS A 477 -11.75 -0.46 18.88
N GLN A 478 -11.97 -1.53 19.63
CA GLN A 478 -10.89 -2.36 20.17
C GLN A 478 -10.06 -3.02 19.06
N ARG A 479 -10.70 -3.51 17.98
CA ARG A 479 -10.00 -4.08 16.83
C ARG A 479 -9.12 -3.05 16.15
N GLY A 480 -9.67 -1.87 15.84
CA GLY A 480 -8.92 -0.81 15.17
C GLY A 480 -7.77 -0.27 16.03
N GLU A 481 -7.96 -0.13 17.34
CA GLU A 481 -6.88 0.25 18.28
C GLU A 481 -5.72 -0.75 18.24
N ARG A 482 -6.02 -2.06 18.32
CA ARG A 482 -4.98 -3.10 18.22
C ARG A 482 -4.26 -3.05 16.88
N PHE A 483 -5.01 -2.91 15.78
CA PHE A 483 -4.45 -2.88 14.44
C PHE A 483 -3.55 -1.66 14.24
N PHE A 484 -4.02 -0.46 14.54
CA PHE A 484 -3.26 0.76 14.33
C PHE A 484 -2.10 0.94 15.32
N ALA A 485 -2.21 0.40 16.53
CA ALA A 485 -1.04 0.28 17.42
C ALA A 485 0.03 -0.65 16.83
N MET A 486 -0.37 -1.76 16.19
CA MET A 486 0.54 -2.61 15.42
C MET A 486 1.15 -1.85 14.24
N VAL A 487 0.35 -1.09 13.47
CA VAL A 487 0.83 -0.29 12.35
C VAL A 487 1.88 0.72 12.80
N ASN A 488 1.67 1.46 13.90
CA ASN A 488 2.66 2.41 14.39
C ASN A 488 3.97 1.72 14.81
N ARG A 489 3.86 0.60 15.53
CA ARG A 489 5.03 -0.16 15.98
C ARG A 489 5.81 -0.74 14.81
N GLU A 490 5.11 -1.30 13.83
CA GLU A 490 5.70 -1.91 12.65
C GLU A 490 5.98 -0.92 11.52
N GLY A 491 5.61 0.36 11.68
CA GLY A 491 5.83 1.42 10.70
C GLY A 491 7.01 2.30 11.06
N ALA A 492 7.38 2.40 12.35
CA ALA A 492 8.44 3.30 12.79
C ALA A 492 9.81 2.95 12.16
N PRO A 493 10.64 3.93 11.75
CA PRO A 493 10.46 5.38 11.98
C PRO A 493 9.53 6.09 10.99
N ALA A 494 9.10 5.43 9.92
CA ALA A 494 8.11 5.98 9.00
C ALA A 494 6.77 6.20 9.71
N ARG A 495 5.98 7.14 9.20
CA ARG A 495 4.71 7.55 9.82
C ARG A 495 3.52 7.07 9.00
N ALA A 496 2.61 6.36 9.67
CA ALA A 496 1.33 6.01 9.09
C ALA A 496 0.41 7.24 9.07
N ILE A 497 -0.34 7.39 7.99
CA ILE A 497 -1.44 8.35 7.83
C ILE A 497 -2.71 7.54 7.61
N ALA A 498 -3.76 7.83 8.37
CA ALA A 498 -5.06 7.21 8.16
C ALA A 498 -5.82 7.99 7.10
N GLU A 499 -6.34 7.31 6.08
CA GLU A 499 -7.43 7.87 5.30
C GLU A 499 -8.76 7.55 5.97
N ASP A 500 -9.26 8.55 6.69
CA ASP A 500 -10.48 8.55 7.49
C ASP A 500 -11.58 9.37 6.80
N LEU A 501 -11.96 9.00 5.57
CA LEU A 501 -13.03 9.67 4.83
C LEU A 501 -14.32 8.83 4.84
N GLY A 502 -15.45 9.48 4.51
CA GLY A 502 -16.77 8.84 4.47
C GLY A 502 -17.52 8.87 5.81
N LEU A 503 -18.30 7.82 6.10
CA LEU A 503 -19.16 7.75 7.28
C LEU A 503 -18.37 7.29 8.53
N LEU A 504 -17.79 8.26 9.24
CA LEU A 504 -16.90 8.01 10.36
C LEU A 504 -17.66 7.66 11.65
N PRO A 505 -17.26 6.62 12.41
CA PRO A 505 -17.73 6.40 13.77
C PRO A 505 -17.22 7.52 14.69
N GLU A 506 -18.04 7.90 15.68
CA GLU A 506 -17.70 8.97 16.64
C GLU A 506 -16.40 8.72 17.41
N TYR A 507 -16.04 7.46 17.65
CA TYR A 507 -14.81 7.11 18.37
C TYR A 507 -13.54 7.25 17.52
N LEU A 508 -13.64 7.28 16.19
CA LEU A 508 -12.48 7.18 15.30
C LEU A 508 -11.49 8.35 15.47
N PRO A 509 -11.92 9.62 15.51
CA PRO A 509 -11.00 10.74 15.71
C PRO A 509 -10.21 10.64 17.02
N ALA A 510 -10.86 10.20 18.11
CA ALA A 510 -10.22 10.04 19.41
C ALA A 510 -9.16 8.93 19.39
N VAL A 511 -9.43 7.80 18.72
CA VAL A 511 -8.48 6.70 18.57
C VAL A 511 -7.25 7.13 17.78
N LEU A 512 -7.44 7.78 16.62
CA LEU A 512 -6.34 8.25 15.79
C LEU A 512 -5.48 9.28 16.53
N ALA A 513 -6.11 10.21 17.27
CA ALA A 513 -5.40 11.18 18.09
C ALA A 513 -4.57 10.51 19.20
N ALA A 514 -5.16 9.55 19.93
CA ALA A 514 -4.45 8.81 20.99
C ALA A 514 -3.25 8.02 20.45
N LEU A 515 -3.35 7.51 19.23
CA LEU A 515 -2.26 6.81 18.54
C LEU A 515 -1.31 7.76 17.79
N SER A 516 -1.55 9.08 17.82
CA SER A 516 -0.78 10.06 17.05
C SER A 516 -0.70 9.74 15.55
N ILE A 517 -1.80 9.25 14.97
CA ILE A 517 -1.94 8.98 13.54
C ILE A 517 -2.71 10.15 12.91
N PRO A 518 -2.11 10.90 11.98
CA PRO A 518 -2.81 11.96 11.28
C PRO A 518 -3.96 11.42 10.42
N GLY A 519 -5.11 12.07 10.52
CA GLY A 519 -6.22 11.89 9.57
C GLY A 519 -6.04 12.73 8.30
N TYR A 520 -6.88 12.48 7.33
CA TYR A 520 -6.94 13.10 6.01
C TYR A 520 -8.12 14.10 5.95
N LYS A 521 -7.87 15.29 5.40
CA LYS A 521 -8.88 16.36 5.28
C LYS A 521 -8.96 16.82 3.85
N VAL A 522 -10.03 16.46 3.16
CA VAL A 522 -10.22 16.83 1.76
C VAL A 522 -11.03 18.11 1.74
N ALA A 523 -10.40 19.24 1.40
CA ALA A 523 -10.97 20.57 1.68
C ALA A 523 -12.37 20.81 1.11
N ARG A 524 -12.72 20.17 -0.01
CA ARG A 524 -14.06 20.25 -0.62
C ARG A 524 -15.15 19.45 0.10
N TRP A 525 -14.79 18.59 1.05
CA TRP A 525 -15.71 17.77 1.84
C TRP A 525 -15.84 18.22 3.28
N GLU A 526 -14.88 19.00 3.79
CA GLU A 526 -14.94 19.49 5.16
C GLU A 526 -16.07 20.50 5.33
N ARG A 527 -16.94 20.25 6.30
CA ARG A 527 -18.11 21.07 6.63
C ARG A 527 -18.14 21.36 8.13
N GLU A 528 -18.72 22.51 8.45
CA GLU A 528 -19.13 22.86 9.80
C GLU A 528 -20.46 22.19 10.19
N PRO A 529 -20.83 22.18 11.48
CA PRO A 529 -22.13 21.66 11.92
C PRO A 529 -23.34 22.35 11.26
N ASP A 530 -23.18 23.62 10.86
CA ASP A 530 -24.21 24.39 10.15
C ASP A 530 -24.26 24.11 8.63
N GLY A 531 -23.39 23.23 8.13
CA GLY A 531 -23.30 22.86 6.72
C GLY A 531 -22.44 23.79 5.86
N SER A 532 -21.88 24.87 6.41
CA SER A 532 -20.92 25.73 5.69
C SER A 532 -19.57 25.03 5.50
N PHE A 533 -18.77 25.48 4.52
CA PHE A 533 -17.42 24.93 4.34
C PHE A 533 -16.52 25.29 5.52
N GLN A 534 -15.84 24.29 6.07
CA GLN A 534 -14.88 24.51 7.15
C GLN A 534 -13.62 25.20 6.63
N HIS A 535 -13.28 26.34 7.23
CA HIS A 535 -12.04 27.04 6.93
C HIS A 535 -10.82 26.19 7.34
N PRO A 536 -9.78 26.04 6.50
CA PRO A 536 -8.65 25.15 6.78
C PRO A 536 -7.85 25.49 8.05
N SER A 537 -7.93 26.72 8.54
CA SER A 537 -7.34 27.10 9.85
C SER A 537 -7.96 26.36 11.03
N ARG A 538 -9.13 25.72 10.85
CA ARG A 538 -9.78 24.89 11.89
C ARG A 538 -9.43 23.41 11.81
N TYR A 539 -8.70 22.98 10.78
CA TYR A 539 -8.26 21.59 10.70
C TYR A 539 -7.33 21.23 11.87
N PRO A 540 -7.39 19.99 12.39
CA PRO A 540 -6.48 19.54 13.44
C PRO A 540 -5.02 19.69 13.01
N LYS A 541 -4.13 20.06 13.94
CA LYS A 541 -2.69 20.17 13.63
C LYS A 541 -2.13 18.87 13.06
N LEU A 542 -2.39 17.76 13.74
CA LEU A 542 -1.99 16.42 13.31
C LEU A 542 -2.96 15.88 12.24
N SER A 543 -2.88 16.45 11.05
CA SER A 543 -3.68 16.02 9.90
C SER A 543 -2.95 16.31 8.58
N VAL A 544 -3.53 15.79 7.50
CA VAL A 544 -3.11 16.00 6.12
C VAL A 544 -4.22 16.71 5.38
N ALA A 545 -4.05 18.00 5.09
CA ALA A 545 -4.98 18.78 4.30
C ALA A 545 -4.69 18.60 2.80
N VAL A 546 -5.72 18.33 2.00
CA VAL A 546 -5.55 18.19 0.54
C VAL A 546 -6.60 18.96 -0.27
N SER A 547 -6.20 19.45 -1.45
CA SER A 547 -7.15 20.01 -2.44
C SER A 547 -8.08 18.94 -3.00
N GLY A 548 -7.56 17.72 -3.13
CA GLY A 548 -8.21 16.53 -3.64
C GLY A 548 -7.25 15.33 -3.61
N ASN A 549 -7.78 14.12 -3.70
CA ASN A 549 -7.03 12.87 -3.88
C ASN A 549 -7.19 12.34 -5.32
N HIS A 550 -6.62 11.20 -5.66
CA HIS A 550 -6.67 10.65 -7.02
C HIS A 550 -8.09 10.31 -7.53
N ASP A 551 -9.08 10.16 -6.62
CA ASP A 551 -10.46 9.81 -6.93
C ASP A 551 -11.35 11.00 -7.29
N VAL A 552 -10.95 12.22 -6.94
CA VAL A 552 -11.72 13.43 -7.22
C VAL A 552 -11.15 14.23 -8.38
N ALA A 553 -12.02 15.04 -8.99
CA ALA A 553 -11.60 15.91 -10.09
C ALA A 553 -10.62 17.02 -9.62
N PRO A 554 -9.63 17.41 -10.44
CA PRO A 554 -8.81 18.60 -10.19
C PRO A 554 -9.67 19.84 -9.97
N LEU A 555 -9.13 20.82 -9.23
CA LEU A 555 -9.83 22.06 -8.87
C LEU A 555 -10.46 22.74 -10.09
N ALA A 556 -9.74 22.80 -11.20
CA ALA A 556 -10.24 23.45 -12.42
C ALA A 556 -11.53 22.79 -12.96
N SER A 557 -11.59 21.46 -12.94
CA SER A 557 -12.74 20.69 -13.42
C SER A 557 -13.86 20.67 -12.40
N TRP A 558 -13.52 20.49 -11.12
CA TRP A 558 -14.48 20.51 -10.02
C TRP A 558 -15.18 21.86 -9.89
N TRP A 559 -14.42 22.97 -9.95
CA TRP A 559 -14.97 24.32 -9.90
C TRP A 559 -16.01 24.56 -10.99
N SER A 560 -15.74 24.09 -12.20
CA SER A 560 -16.66 24.21 -13.33
C SER A 560 -17.90 23.32 -13.19
N SER A 561 -17.81 22.18 -12.51
CA SER A 561 -18.89 21.19 -12.43
C SER A 561 -19.86 21.39 -11.28
N ILE A 562 -19.44 22.02 -10.18
CA ILE A 562 -20.32 22.19 -9.00
C ILE A 562 -21.40 23.26 -9.22
N PRO A 563 -22.56 23.13 -8.54
CA PRO A 563 -23.60 24.16 -8.54
C PRO A 563 -23.08 25.54 -8.14
N GLY A 564 -23.69 26.59 -8.69
CA GLY A 564 -23.30 27.98 -8.40
C GLY A 564 -23.40 28.36 -6.93
N SER A 565 -24.42 27.85 -6.21
CA SER A 565 -24.57 28.04 -4.76
C SER A 565 -23.40 27.44 -3.98
N GLU A 566 -23.10 26.16 -4.20
CA GLU A 566 -21.98 25.48 -3.54
C GLU A 566 -20.63 26.16 -3.86
N ARG A 567 -20.46 26.63 -5.10
CA ARG A 567 -19.28 27.39 -5.51
C ARG A 567 -19.14 28.72 -4.77
N ASN A 568 -20.24 29.45 -4.63
CA ASN A 568 -20.28 30.71 -3.87
C ASN A 568 -19.98 30.46 -2.39
N ASP A 569 -20.53 29.40 -1.80
CA ASP A 569 -20.27 29.04 -0.40
C ASP A 569 -18.81 28.66 -0.17
N TYR A 570 -18.21 27.88 -1.09
CA TYR A 570 -16.78 27.58 -1.02
C TYR A 570 -15.92 28.84 -1.18
N TRP A 571 -16.28 29.71 -2.14
CA TRP A 571 -15.56 30.96 -2.35
C TRP A 571 -15.67 31.92 -1.17
N LYS A 572 -16.82 31.95 -0.48
CA LYS A 572 -16.99 32.74 0.75
C LYS A 572 -16.01 32.28 1.83
N MET A 573 -15.80 30.97 1.97
CA MET A 573 -14.78 30.41 2.87
C MET A 573 -13.35 30.79 2.44
N VAL A 574 -13.03 30.72 1.14
CA VAL A 574 -11.68 31.02 0.62
C VAL A 574 -11.35 32.51 0.69
N SER A 575 -12.30 33.38 0.34
CA SER A 575 -12.06 34.82 0.15
C SER A 575 -12.46 35.67 1.35
N GLY A 576 -13.17 35.10 2.32
CA GLY A 576 -13.71 35.80 3.49
C GLY A 576 -14.83 36.80 3.19
N ASN A 577 -15.28 36.92 1.93
CA ASN A 577 -16.34 37.85 1.54
C ASN A 577 -17.50 37.14 0.84
N GLY A 578 -18.70 37.72 0.92
CA GLY A 578 -19.93 37.16 0.36
C GLY A 578 -20.12 37.41 -1.15
N ARG A 579 -19.07 37.76 -1.89
CA ARG A 579 -19.20 38.02 -3.34
C ARG A 579 -19.39 36.71 -4.11
N ALA A 580 -20.00 36.82 -5.29
CA ALA A 580 -20.13 35.69 -6.19
C ALA A 580 -18.75 35.10 -6.55
N ALA A 581 -18.69 33.78 -6.63
CA ALA A 581 -17.49 33.06 -6.99
C ALA A 581 -17.04 33.40 -8.42
N PRO A 582 -15.76 33.72 -8.65
CA PRO A 582 -15.26 34.02 -9.98
C PRO A 582 -15.27 32.77 -10.88
N ARG A 583 -15.12 32.97 -12.19
CA ARG A 583 -14.74 31.88 -13.10
C ARG A 583 -13.37 31.32 -12.68
N PHE A 584 -13.12 30.05 -13.01
CA PHE A 584 -11.83 29.46 -12.70
C PHE A 584 -10.73 30.13 -13.54
N SER A 585 -9.73 30.68 -12.87
CA SER A 585 -8.57 31.37 -13.45
C SER A 585 -7.30 31.01 -12.66
N ALA A 586 -6.15 31.52 -13.10
CA ALA A 586 -4.91 31.36 -12.34
C ALA A 586 -4.99 31.99 -10.94
N ASP A 587 -5.68 33.12 -10.78
CA ASP A 587 -5.89 33.79 -9.50
C ASP A 587 -6.85 33.04 -8.59
N THR A 588 -7.97 32.53 -9.15
CA THR A 588 -8.91 31.69 -8.38
C THR A 588 -8.19 30.45 -7.85
N ARG A 589 -7.38 29.80 -8.70
CA ARG A 589 -6.55 28.65 -8.30
C ARG A 589 -5.55 29.02 -7.21
N ARG A 590 -4.83 30.13 -7.38
CA ARG A 590 -3.86 30.63 -6.40
C ARG A 590 -4.52 30.86 -5.04
N ALA A 591 -5.66 31.56 -5.00
CA ALA A 591 -6.39 31.83 -3.77
C ALA A 591 -6.85 30.54 -3.05
N ILE A 592 -7.32 29.54 -3.79
CA ILE A 592 -7.73 28.24 -3.21
C ILE A 592 -6.51 27.50 -2.62
N ILE A 593 -5.38 27.45 -3.34
CA ILE A 593 -4.16 26.79 -2.87
C ILE A 593 -3.58 27.53 -1.66
N GLU A 594 -3.58 28.86 -1.70
CA GLU A 594 -3.15 29.72 -0.59
C GLU A 594 -3.96 29.45 0.67
N ASN A 595 -5.29 29.42 0.57
CA ASN A 595 -6.18 29.10 1.68
C ASN A 595 -5.92 27.69 2.26
N LEU A 596 -5.65 26.70 1.41
CA LEU A 596 -5.26 25.35 1.85
C LEU A 596 -3.89 25.36 2.58
N TYR A 597 -2.92 26.12 2.07
CA TYR A 597 -1.59 26.23 2.66
C TYR A 597 -1.62 26.97 4.00
N GLU A 598 -2.57 27.87 4.23
CA GLU A 598 -2.80 28.51 5.52
C GLU A 598 -3.35 27.56 6.60
N SER A 599 -3.83 26.37 6.22
CA SER A 599 -4.36 25.36 7.16
C SER A 599 -3.44 25.07 8.34
N ARG A 600 -3.98 24.62 9.47
CA ARG A 600 -3.16 24.21 10.63
C ARG A 600 -2.52 22.83 10.49
N ALA A 601 -2.92 22.07 9.46
CA ALA A 601 -2.45 20.72 9.19
C ALA A 601 -0.92 20.66 9.01
N SER A 602 -0.30 19.62 9.58
CA SER A 602 1.12 19.29 9.42
C SER A 602 1.50 19.22 7.94
N LEU A 603 0.69 18.55 7.13
CA LEU A 603 0.94 18.42 5.70
C LEU A 603 -0.19 19.10 4.91
N ALA A 604 0.16 19.85 3.88
CA ALA A 604 -0.78 20.37 2.89
C ALA A 604 -0.34 19.89 1.50
N LEU A 605 -1.12 19.01 0.86
CA LEU A 605 -0.80 18.47 -0.45
C LEU A 605 -1.82 18.90 -1.50
N ILE A 606 -1.34 19.16 -2.71
CA ILE A 606 -2.20 19.43 -3.88
C ILE A 606 -1.98 18.37 -4.95
N GLN A 607 -2.99 18.09 -5.76
CA GLN A 607 -2.81 17.22 -6.91
C GLN A 607 -1.82 17.86 -7.91
N LEU A 608 -1.03 17.05 -8.62
CA LEU A 608 -0.13 17.56 -9.66
C LEU A 608 -0.87 18.43 -10.70
N GLN A 609 -2.10 18.06 -11.03
CA GLN A 609 -2.95 18.85 -11.91
C GLN A 609 -3.23 20.24 -11.33
N ASP A 610 -3.50 20.36 -10.03
CA ASP A 610 -3.73 21.65 -9.41
C ASP A 610 -2.45 22.50 -9.40
N ALA A 611 -1.30 21.89 -9.13
CA ALA A 611 -0.01 22.55 -9.20
C ALA A 611 0.28 23.12 -10.61
N LEU A 612 -0.14 22.42 -11.67
CA LEU A 612 0.10 22.80 -13.06
C LEU A 612 -1.06 23.55 -13.73
N GLY A 613 -2.24 23.61 -13.11
CA GLY A 613 -3.45 24.22 -13.67
C GLY A 613 -4.22 23.31 -14.64
N GLY A 614 -3.98 21.99 -14.56
CA GLY A 614 -4.62 20.96 -15.37
C GLY A 614 -6.06 20.63 -14.96
N ARG A 615 -6.76 19.93 -15.85
CA ARG A 615 -8.18 19.55 -15.72
C ARG A 615 -8.44 18.04 -15.72
N GLU A 616 -7.48 17.25 -16.19
CA GLU A 616 -7.70 15.81 -16.40
C GLU A 616 -7.68 15.03 -15.07
N ARG A 617 -8.66 14.14 -14.90
CA ARG A 617 -8.76 13.27 -13.73
C ARG A 617 -7.73 12.13 -13.84
N VAL A 618 -7.22 11.70 -12.69
CA VAL A 618 -6.51 10.42 -12.58
C VAL A 618 -7.51 9.28 -12.60
N ASN A 619 -8.56 9.36 -11.77
CA ASN A 619 -9.59 8.33 -11.67
C ASN A 619 -11.01 8.93 -11.58
N THR A 620 -11.99 8.12 -12.01
CA THR A 620 -13.41 8.29 -11.68
C THR A 620 -13.89 7.01 -10.99
N PRO A 621 -14.13 7.05 -9.66
CA PRO A 621 -14.61 5.89 -8.91
C PRO A 621 -15.87 5.27 -9.52
N GLY A 622 -16.03 3.95 -9.35
CA GLY A 622 -17.18 3.20 -9.86
C GLY A 622 -17.19 3.00 -11.38
N THR A 623 -16.12 3.34 -12.10
CA THR A 623 -16.03 3.15 -13.56
C THR A 623 -14.86 2.26 -13.97
N VAL A 624 -15.08 1.41 -14.97
CA VAL A 624 -14.05 0.61 -15.63
C VAL A 624 -13.95 1.08 -17.07
N ASN A 625 -12.90 1.85 -17.39
CA ASN A 625 -12.73 2.46 -18.71
C ASN A 625 -11.25 2.62 -19.08
N ASN A 626 -10.99 3.06 -20.31
CA ASN A 626 -9.64 3.27 -20.84
C ASN A 626 -9.00 4.62 -20.44
N ARG A 627 -9.58 5.37 -19.50
CA ARG A 627 -9.10 6.68 -19.03
C ARG A 627 -8.51 6.64 -17.63
N ASN A 628 -9.09 5.85 -16.72
CA ASN A 628 -8.62 5.76 -15.34
C ASN A 628 -7.16 5.32 -15.29
N TRP A 629 -6.40 5.94 -14.36
CA TRP A 629 -4.99 5.66 -14.06
C TRP A 629 -4.02 5.95 -15.20
N ARG A 630 -4.51 6.57 -16.28
CA ARG A 630 -3.72 6.84 -17.49
C ARG A 630 -3.46 8.32 -17.71
N TYR A 631 -3.72 9.18 -16.73
CA TYR A 631 -3.26 10.57 -16.77
C TYR A 631 -1.74 10.62 -16.92
N ARG A 632 -1.23 11.53 -17.75
CA ARG A 632 0.18 11.92 -17.76
C ARG A 632 0.30 13.43 -17.65
N ALA A 633 1.34 13.86 -16.96
CA ALA A 633 1.70 15.26 -16.90
C ALA A 633 2.02 15.81 -18.32
N PRO A 634 1.91 17.13 -18.54
CA PRO A 634 2.38 17.78 -19.75
C PRO A 634 3.85 17.43 -20.05
N ALA A 635 4.19 17.28 -21.33
CA ALA A 635 5.57 17.01 -21.76
C ALA A 635 6.48 18.24 -21.67
N GLU A 636 5.88 19.43 -21.77
CA GLU A 636 6.57 20.70 -21.78
C GLU A 636 7.05 21.09 -20.37
N ARG A 637 8.38 21.12 -20.19
CA ARG A 637 9.00 21.56 -18.93
C ARG A 637 8.63 23.01 -18.57
N THR A 638 8.35 23.85 -19.56
CA THR A 638 7.87 25.23 -19.38
C THR A 638 6.59 25.31 -18.56
N VAL A 639 5.70 24.31 -18.63
CA VAL A 639 4.47 24.25 -17.80
C VAL A 639 4.81 24.06 -16.33
N PHE A 640 5.82 23.27 -16.02
CA PHE A 640 6.32 23.10 -14.65
C PHE A 640 7.02 24.38 -14.17
N ASP A 641 7.88 24.95 -15.00
CA ASP A 641 8.72 26.08 -14.63
C ASP A 641 7.92 27.37 -14.39
N ARG A 642 6.89 27.64 -15.19
CA ARG A 642 6.03 28.82 -15.01
C ARG A 642 5.21 28.78 -13.71
N ASN A 643 4.95 27.60 -13.15
CA ASN A 643 4.11 27.43 -11.96
C ASN A 643 4.94 27.40 -10.66
N ALA A 644 6.21 27.01 -10.73
CA ALA A 644 7.06 26.81 -9.55
C ALA A 644 7.22 28.08 -8.67
N PRO A 645 7.52 29.28 -9.20
CA PRO A 645 7.75 30.47 -8.36
C PRO A 645 6.52 30.87 -7.52
N GLY A 646 5.32 30.78 -8.11
CA GLY A 646 4.07 31.09 -7.42
C GLY A 646 3.80 30.11 -6.27
N LEU A 647 4.01 28.82 -6.49
CA LEU A 647 3.86 27.79 -5.45
C LEU A 647 4.87 27.99 -4.32
N ALA A 648 6.13 28.31 -4.65
CA ALA A 648 7.16 28.59 -3.65
C ALA A 648 6.83 29.82 -2.81
N ALA A 649 6.28 30.88 -3.40
CA ALA A 649 5.83 32.06 -2.68
C ALA A 649 4.73 31.72 -1.67
N LEU A 650 3.74 30.91 -2.06
CA LEU A 650 2.68 30.44 -1.16
C LEU A 650 3.24 29.58 -0.03
N ALA A 651 4.17 28.66 -0.33
CA ALA A 651 4.81 27.81 0.67
C ALA A 651 5.61 28.63 1.69
N ARG A 652 6.36 29.66 1.26
CA ARG A 652 7.09 30.57 2.16
C ARG A 652 6.14 31.39 3.02
N LYS A 653 5.13 32.02 2.41
CA LYS A 653 4.13 32.84 3.13
C LYS A 653 3.43 32.06 4.25
N SER A 654 3.17 30.78 4.02
CA SER A 654 2.45 29.90 4.95
C SER A 654 3.34 29.12 5.94
N GLY A 655 4.66 29.38 5.95
CA GLY A 655 5.62 28.70 6.83
C GLY A 655 5.79 27.21 6.52
N ARG A 656 5.69 26.82 5.24
CA ARG A 656 5.76 25.44 4.75
C ARG A 656 6.99 25.11 3.89
N TYR A 657 7.88 26.08 3.69
CA TYR A 657 9.08 25.99 2.86
C TYR A 657 10.19 25.12 3.49
#